data_AF-A0A7X1IHE5-F1
#
_entry.id   AF-A0A7X1IHE5-F1
#
_cell.length_a   1.000
_cell.length_b   1.000
_cell.length_c   1.000
_cell.angle_alpha   90.00
_cell.angle_beta   90.00
_cell.angle_gamma   90.00
#
_symmetry.space_group_name_H-M   'P 1'
#
loop_
_entity.id
_entity.type
_entity.pdbx_description
1 polymer ?
#
loop_
_entity_poly.entity_id
_entity_poly.type
_entity_poly.pdbx_seq_one_letter_code
_entity_poly.pdbx_strand_id
1 'polypeptide(L)'
;MNALTRAADALAVTPLLNCLLREAAEPADVPEPAGAAASPAALPGEAPGAGPIVGPAVAPGAGPAVVNGASRGAAVQGLVPVGPTSAAPTAPTASTAPMAPADPAARRAALTVPPPLIPVPQDRPRPPDPPFPSAPPSVYRLRASGRLLRVRPGHRPSAPELWTGRSWRPLPHAGLVSLAAQEMRAATGTPNRSLPAEMAASRAAVEAVLTTRVHAAPPEDPWLRSEQALVMGHPFHPAPKARSGGGPPASWLRYAPEAYARFPLVLLGVREDAVVEDGDTRALDALGEAPPGYRLLPAHPWQLELAGGRPEMRAAFADGRLVRLGHTARQARPTASVRTVFVPGETPCETGPRHRTEGHRSPATAGDLFLKFSLDVQITNDVRRMRRHELRHVRRTDPLVTAAFAAMRGPAAWLSERCYRTVDGLFETCAVLVRDGLSRHLLPGTTAVLAAALAEGFDGNPLDRIAEPLAWWTAYMRCVVPPVLEAFARYGVVVECHLQNTLIAVDAQGTPVQAVFRDAEGAKVLAEMPRAPAWRRLAYCLVVNNLSDVAGALAHRFPWCGAELWAVARDEFERCGTLPGLPALPELGALLASPTLPGKANLLSRWIGADGTDPRYLPVPNPLAPHSVTAPGPARAASRSGLPPSAP
;
A
#
# COMPACT_ATOMS: atom_id res chain seq x y z
N MET A 1 3.64 7.91 27.93
CA MET A 1 3.59 7.28 26.58
C MET A 1 5.02 7.09 26.08
N ASN A 2 5.42 5.87 25.69
CA ASN A 2 6.74 5.56 25.11
C ASN A 2 6.92 6.35 23.78
N ALA A 3 8.16 6.73 23.42
CA ALA A 3 8.48 7.38 22.15
C ALA A 3 7.96 6.62 20.91
N LEU A 4 8.03 5.28 20.92
CA LEU A 4 7.51 4.43 19.84
C LEU A 4 5.99 4.55 19.68
N THR A 5 5.26 4.64 20.81
CA THR A 5 3.81 4.81 20.81
C THR A 5 3.40 6.15 20.19
N ARG A 6 4.15 7.23 20.48
CA ARG A 6 3.93 8.54 19.83
C ARG A 6 4.25 8.53 18.34
N ALA A 7 5.34 7.86 17.95
CA ALA A 7 5.70 7.72 16.54
C ALA A 7 4.65 6.92 15.76
N ALA A 8 4.12 5.84 16.35
CA ALA A 8 3.04 5.06 15.77
C ALA A 8 1.75 5.88 15.61
N ASP A 9 1.39 6.70 16.60
CA ASP A 9 0.25 7.61 16.50
C ASP A 9 0.45 8.61 15.36
N ALA A 10 1.62 9.25 15.25
CA ALA A 10 1.89 10.22 14.20
C ALA A 10 1.81 9.61 12.79
N LEU A 11 2.39 8.42 12.60
CA LEU A 11 2.35 7.70 11.33
C LEU A 11 0.94 7.19 10.98
N ALA A 12 0.12 6.84 11.97
CA ALA A 12 -1.26 6.40 11.73
C ALA A 12 -2.25 7.57 11.54
N VAL A 13 -2.01 8.72 12.16
CA VAL A 13 -2.85 9.93 12.00
C VAL A 13 -2.82 10.43 10.56
N THR A 14 -1.63 10.53 9.97
CA THR A 14 -1.41 11.13 8.65
C THR A 14 -2.32 10.56 7.55
N PRO A 15 -2.36 9.23 7.30
CA PRO A 15 -3.16 8.67 6.21
C PRO A 15 -4.66 8.78 6.44
N LEU A 16 -5.13 8.64 7.69
CA LEU A 16 -6.54 8.86 8.04
C LEU A 16 -6.95 10.33 7.88
N LEU A 17 -6.06 11.25 8.28
CA LEU A 17 -6.29 12.68 8.15
C LEU A 17 -6.36 13.09 6.66
N ASN A 18 -5.45 12.59 5.83
CA ASN A 18 -5.47 12.76 4.38
C ASN A 18 -6.80 12.29 3.75
N CYS A 19 -7.29 11.12 4.16
CA CYS A 19 -8.61 10.63 3.76
C CYS A 19 -9.72 11.57 4.21
N LEU A 20 -9.75 11.97 5.49
CA LEU A 20 -10.81 12.83 6.02
C LEU A 20 -10.85 14.20 5.34
N LEU A 21 -9.68 14.83 5.16
CA LEU A 21 -9.55 16.13 4.50
C LEU A 21 -10.00 16.08 3.04
N ARG A 22 -9.65 15.02 2.31
CA ARG A 22 -10.06 14.84 0.92
C ARG A 22 -11.56 14.55 0.81
N GLU A 23 -12.05 13.61 1.62
CA GLU A 23 -13.31 12.94 1.36
C GLU A 23 -14.49 13.55 2.12
N ALA A 24 -14.23 14.24 3.24
CA ALA A 24 -15.27 14.71 4.15
C ALA A 24 -15.12 16.16 4.63
N ALA A 25 -14.07 16.88 4.23
CA ALA A 25 -13.80 18.24 4.71
C ALA A 25 -13.60 19.25 3.57
N GLU A 26 -13.85 20.52 3.87
CA GLU A 26 -13.60 21.66 2.99
C GLU A 26 -12.86 22.76 3.76
N PRO A 27 -12.03 23.59 3.10
CA PRO A 27 -11.36 24.71 3.76
C PRO A 27 -12.37 25.66 4.43
N ALA A 28 -12.02 26.22 5.59
CA ALA A 28 -12.87 27.15 6.33
C ALA A 28 -12.03 28.22 7.03
N ASP A 29 -12.66 29.36 7.33
CA ASP A 29 -12.04 30.44 8.09
C ASP A 29 -11.83 30.05 9.56
N VAL A 30 -10.86 30.71 10.19
CA VAL A 30 -10.62 30.57 11.63
C VAL A 30 -11.82 31.17 12.37
N PRO A 31 -12.47 30.42 13.28
CA PRO A 31 -13.53 30.97 14.09
C PRO A 31 -12.96 32.09 14.99
N GLU A 32 -13.53 33.29 14.88
CA GLU A 32 -13.27 34.40 15.79
C GLU A 32 -13.56 33.93 17.24
N PRO A 33 -12.62 34.08 18.19
CA PRO A 33 -12.94 33.83 19.58
C PRO A 33 -14.03 34.82 19.97
N ALA A 34 -15.15 34.33 20.52
CA ALA A 34 -16.24 35.18 20.99
C ALA A 34 -15.64 36.26 21.91
N GLY A 35 -15.64 37.50 21.43
CA GLY A 35 -15.11 38.64 22.16
C GLY A 35 -15.81 38.73 23.51
N ALA A 36 -15.02 38.95 24.56
CA ALA A 36 -15.53 39.39 25.85
C ALA A 36 -16.13 40.80 25.69
N ALA A 37 -17.36 40.90 25.19
CA ALA A 37 -18.15 42.13 25.18
C ALA A 37 -19.64 41.81 24.95
N ALA A 38 -20.37 41.58 26.03
CA ALA A 38 -21.72 42.12 26.22
C ALA A 38 -22.06 41.97 27.72
N SER A 39 -21.90 43.06 28.48
CA SER A 39 -22.65 43.24 29.74
C SER A 39 -24.14 43.07 29.45
N PRO A 40 -24.92 42.47 30.36
CA PRO A 40 -26.34 42.26 30.13
C PRO A 40 -27.07 43.61 30.14
N ALA A 41 -27.57 44.02 28.99
CA ALA A 41 -28.56 45.08 28.92
C ALA A 41 -29.87 44.55 29.54
N ALA A 42 -30.40 45.35 30.45
CA ALA A 42 -31.57 45.07 31.26
C ALA A 42 -32.83 44.75 30.42
N LEU A 43 -33.56 43.73 30.86
CA LEU A 43 -34.96 43.51 30.47
C LEU A 43 -35.87 44.46 31.27
N PRO A 44 -36.82 45.17 30.65
CA PRO A 44 -37.90 45.79 31.38
C PRO A 44 -39.05 44.79 31.57
N GLY A 45 -39.30 44.48 32.85
CA GLY A 45 -40.61 44.39 33.51
C GLY A 45 -41.73 43.55 32.91
N GLU A 46 -42.13 42.51 33.65
CA GLU A 46 -43.54 42.30 33.99
C GLU A 46 -43.68 41.61 35.36
N ALA A 47 -44.72 42.01 36.08
CA ALA A 47 -44.92 41.88 37.53
C ALA A 47 -45.56 40.53 37.95
N PRO A 48 -45.68 40.25 39.27
CA PRO A 48 -45.74 38.91 39.85
C PRO A 48 -47.16 38.44 40.21
N GLY A 49 -47.35 37.12 40.42
CA GLY A 49 -48.60 36.60 41.00
C GLY A 49 -48.69 35.09 41.24
N ALA A 50 -48.32 34.69 42.47
CA ALA A 50 -48.93 33.68 43.34
C ALA A 50 -49.06 32.18 42.94
N GLY A 51 -48.48 31.30 43.79
CA GLY A 51 -49.24 30.19 44.40
C GLY A 51 -48.86 28.74 44.01
N PRO A 52 -48.45 27.86 44.94
CA PRO A 52 -47.89 26.53 44.66
C PRO A 52 -48.87 25.37 44.90
N ILE A 53 -48.81 24.26 44.14
CA ILE A 53 -49.33 22.95 44.58
C ILE A 53 -48.48 21.77 44.03
N VAL A 54 -47.99 21.00 45.01
CA VAL A 54 -47.60 19.57 45.14
C VAL A 54 -47.82 18.61 43.96
N GLY A 55 -46.87 17.68 43.78
CA GLY A 55 -46.83 16.59 42.77
C GLY A 55 -47.91 15.49 42.88
N PRO A 56 -47.79 14.36 42.14
CA PRO A 56 -46.86 13.30 42.56
C PRO A 56 -46.22 12.47 41.41
N ALA A 57 -45.32 11.57 41.81
CA ALA A 57 -44.67 10.54 40.99
C ALA A 57 -45.48 9.22 40.93
N VAL A 58 -45.54 8.51 39.78
CA VAL A 58 -45.69 7.03 39.68
C VAL A 58 -45.16 6.50 38.32
N ALA A 59 -44.16 5.60 38.43
CA ALA A 59 -43.85 4.30 37.76
C ALA A 59 -44.02 4.00 36.23
N PRO A 60 -43.29 2.98 35.70
CA PRO A 60 -43.02 2.78 34.27
C PRO A 60 -43.90 1.69 33.60
N GLY A 61 -44.02 1.71 32.27
CA GLY A 61 -44.75 0.70 31.51
C GLY A 61 -44.25 0.48 30.07
N ALA A 62 -43.98 -0.80 29.77
CA ALA A 62 -44.13 -1.58 28.53
C ALA A 62 -43.72 -0.96 27.16
N GLY A 63 -42.85 -1.70 26.44
CA GLY A 63 -42.39 -1.38 25.08
C GLY A 63 -43.36 -1.77 23.95
N PRO A 64 -42.90 -1.77 22.69
CA PRO A 64 -43.59 -2.49 21.62
C PRO A 64 -42.72 -3.51 20.88
N ALA A 65 -43.46 -4.42 20.25
CA ALA A 65 -43.09 -5.69 19.64
C ALA A 65 -42.30 -5.57 18.32
N VAL A 66 -41.48 -6.60 18.08
CA VAL A 66 -40.84 -6.91 16.78
C VAL A 66 -41.65 -8.02 16.11
N VAL A 67 -42.11 -7.75 14.89
CA VAL A 67 -42.75 -8.72 13.99
C VAL A 67 -41.66 -9.40 13.16
N ASN A 68 -41.47 -10.70 13.35
CA ASN A 68 -40.66 -11.56 12.47
C ASN A 68 -41.60 -12.43 11.63
N GLY A 69 -41.54 -12.26 10.31
CA GLY A 69 -42.16 -13.16 9.33
C GLY A 69 -41.20 -14.28 8.97
N ALA A 70 -41.64 -15.52 9.15
CA ALA A 70 -40.94 -16.74 8.78
C ALA A 70 -41.59 -17.40 7.56
N SER A 71 -40.79 -18.06 6.73
CA SER A 71 -41.14 -19.25 5.93
C SER A 71 -39.89 -19.77 5.23
N ARG A 72 -39.63 -21.07 5.00
CA ARG A 72 -40.00 -22.36 5.61
C ARG A 72 -39.15 -23.42 4.88
N GLY A 73 -38.81 -24.53 5.55
CA GLY A 73 -38.46 -25.83 4.94
C GLY A 73 -36.97 -26.18 4.94
N ALA A 74 -36.51 -27.36 5.35
CA ALA A 74 -37.10 -28.52 6.02
C ALA A 74 -35.92 -29.35 6.56
N ALA A 75 -36.02 -29.82 7.80
CA ALA A 75 -35.07 -30.75 8.42
C ALA A 75 -35.76 -32.11 8.58
N VAL A 76 -35.01 -33.19 8.38
CA VAL A 76 -35.36 -34.52 8.87
C VAL A 76 -34.11 -35.06 9.60
N GLN A 77 -34.20 -35.15 10.92
CA GLN A 77 -33.45 -36.10 11.76
C GLN A 77 -34.42 -37.27 12.04
N GLY A 78 -34.04 -38.50 12.30
CA GLY A 78 -32.76 -39.16 12.54
C GLY A 78 -33.06 -40.62 12.92
N LEU A 79 -32.04 -41.44 13.19
CA LEU A 79 -32.00 -42.51 14.20
C LEU A 79 -30.79 -43.43 13.99
N VAL A 80 -30.10 -43.69 15.10
CA VAL A 80 -29.07 -44.72 15.39
C VAL A 80 -29.84 -45.80 16.18
N PRO A 81 -29.58 -47.14 16.13
CA PRO A 81 -28.38 -47.71 16.78
C PRO A 81 -27.84 -49.11 16.38
N VAL A 82 -26.68 -49.43 17.02
CA VAL A 82 -26.07 -50.76 17.36
C VAL A 82 -25.18 -51.48 16.34
N GLY A 83 -23.95 -51.85 16.77
CA GLY A 83 -23.00 -52.78 16.11
C GLY A 83 -23.35 -54.28 16.32
N PRO A 84 -22.41 -55.27 16.28
CA PRO A 84 -20.93 -55.21 16.31
C PRO A 84 -20.22 -56.14 15.29
N THR A 85 -18.89 -56.32 15.47
CA THR A 85 -18.02 -57.48 15.14
C THR A 85 -16.93 -57.34 14.04
N SER A 86 -15.68 -57.39 14.53
CA SER A 86 -14.57 -58.29 14.14
C SER A 86 -14.23 -58.50 12.64
N ALA A 87 -13.01 -58.12 12.24
CA ALA A 87 -11.93 -59.06 11.89
C ALA A 87 -10.68 -58.32 11.35
N ALA A 88 -9.51 -58.68 11.89
CA ALA A 88 -8.20 -58.37 11.32
C ALA A 88 -7.90 -59.25 10.08
N PRO A 89 -6.93 -58.86 9.23
CA PRO A 89 -5.80 -59.78 9.04
C PRO A 89 -4.42 -59.09 8.95
N THR A 90 -3.50 -59.66 9.73
CA THR A 90 -2.10 -60.03 9.43
C THR A 90 -1.34 -59.33 8.30
N ALA A 91 -0.20 -58.73 8.68
CA ALA A 91 0.93 -58.39 7.82
C ALA A 91 1.77 -59.62 7.42
N PRO A 92 2.62 -59.51 6.37
CA PRO A 92 3.89 -60.22 6.30
C PRO A 92 5.06 -59.30 6.64
N THR A 93 5.98 -59.87 7.42
CA THR A 93 7.23 -59.32 7.92
C THR A 93 8.35 -59.37 6.87
N ALA A 94 9.18 -58.34 6.84
CA ALA A 94 10.57 -58.45 6.38
C ALA A 94 11.46 -57.62 7.31
N SER A 95 12.50 -58.28 7.79
CA SER A 95 13.38 -57.94 8.91
C SER A 95 14.53 -57.03 8.48
N THR A 96 14.78 -55.95 9.23
CA THR A 96 16.12 -55.38 9.45
C THR A 96 16.18 -54.77 10.86
N ALA A 97 17.26 -55.09 11.59
CA ALA A 97 17.48 -54.84 13.02
C ALA A 97 17.43 -53.35 13.46
N PRO A 98 17.14 -53.06 14.74
CA PRO A 98 16.91 -51.71 15.23
C PRO A 98 18.22 -50.99 15.61
N MET A 99 18.40 -49.76 15.11
CA MET A 99 19.23 -48.74 15.77
C MET A 99 18.43 -48.11 16.92
N ALA A 100 19.07 -47.99 18.08
CA ALA A 100 18.50 -47.41 19.30
C ALA A 100 17.94 -45.98 19.07
N PRO A 101 16.80 -45.62 19.68
CA PRO A 101 16.27 -44.27 19.57
C PRO A 101 17.11 -43.31 20.41
N ALA A 102 17.61 -42.25 19.77
CA ALA A 102 18.25 -41.12 20.44
C ALA A 102 17.21 -40.34 21.27
N ASP A 103 17.61 -40.06 22.51
CA ASP A 103 16.88 -39.36 23.57
C ASP A 103 16.26 -38.01 23.12
N PRO A 104 14.94 -37.81 23.25
CA PRO A 104 14.25 -36.57 22.88
C PRO A 104 14.55 -35.37 23.81
N ALA A 105 15.36 -35.54 24.88
CA ALA A 105 15.77 -34.44 25.76
C ALA A 105 16.93 -33.58 25.20
N ALA A 106 17.76 -34.10 24.29
CA ALA A 106 18.96 -33.39 23.82
C ALA A 106 18.69 -32.28 22.78
N ARG A 107 17.51 -32.24 22.15
CA ARG A 107 17.14 -31.20 21.15
C ARG A 107 16.49 -29.95 21.75
N ARG A 108 16.27 -29.89 23.07
CA ARG A 108 15.67 -28.73 23.74
C ARG A 108 16.67 -27.80 24.44
N ALA A 109 17.97 -28.13 24.46
CA ALA A 109 18.99 -27.35 25.18
C ALA A 109 19.86 -26.42 24.31
N ALA A 110 19.68 -26.37 22.99
CA ALA A 110 20.46 -25.50 22.09
C ALA A 110 19.76 -24.17 21.71
N LEU A 111 18.72 -23.76 22.44
CA LEU A 111 17.91 -22.55 22.17
C LEU A 111 17.79 -21.60 23.37
N THR A 112 18.75 -21.61 24.29
CA THR A 112 18.79 -20.69 25.43
C THR A 112 20.20 -20.24 25.72
N VAL A 113 20.76 -19.40 24.85
CA VAL A 113 21.82 -18.46 25.22
C VAL A 113 21.41 -17.08 24.67
N PRO A 114 21.09 -16.09 25.53
CA PRO A 114 20.84 -14.74 25.05
C PRO A 114 22.15 -14.15 24.51
N PRO A 115 22.12 -13.42 23.37
CA PRO A 115 23.32 -12.75 22.88
C PRO A 115 23.75 -11.66 23.89
N PRO A 116 25.06 -11.33 23.96
CA PRO A 116 25.52 -10.28 24.85
C PRO A 116 24.83 -8.96 24.52
N LEU A 117 24.46 -8.21 25.56
CA LEU A 117 23.87 -6.88 25.48
C LEU A 117 24.84 -5.94 24.74
N ILE A 118 24.58 -5.72 23.46
CA ILE A 118 25.23 -4.65 22.69
C ILE A 118 24.63 -3.32 23.20
N PRO A 119 25.44 -2.33 23.61
CA PRO A 119 24.93 -1.03 24.03
C PRO A 119 24.12 -0.40 22.90
N VAL A 120 22.87 -0.05 23.20
CA VAL A 120 21.98 0.68 22.29
C VAL A 120 22.55 2.09 22.08
N PRO A 121 22.89 2.52 20.85
CA PRO A 121 23.17 3.93 20.61
C PRO A 121 21.85 4.70 20.81
N GLN A 122 21.80 5.54 21.84
CA GLN A 122 20.59 6.32 22.19
C GLN A 122 20.34 7.52 21.27
N ASP A 123 21.21 7.79 20.30
CA ASP A 123 21.05 8.90 19.37
C ASP A 123 21.00 8.41 17.92
N ARG A 124 19.78 8.17 17.42
CA ARG A 124 19.52 8.40 16.00
C ARG A 124 18.95 9.81 15.88
N PRO A 125 19.64 10.74 15.20
CA PRO A 125 19.13 12.09 15.06
C PRO A 125 17.81 12.04 14.30
N ARG A 126 16.78 12.62 14.92
CA ARG A 126 15.60 13.09 14.22
C ARG A 126 16.10 13.96 13.05
N PRO A 127 15.60 13.81 11.81
CA PRO A 127 15.90 14.82 10.80
C PRO A 127 15.53 16.18 11.41
N PRO A 128 16.44 17.17 11.41
CA PRO A 128 16.16 18.46 12.01
C PRO A 128 14.84 18.97 11.42
N ASP A 129 13.92 19.41 12.29
CA ASP A 129 12.73 20.12 11.82
C ASP A 129 13.23 21.24 10.87
N PRO A 130 12.68 21.37 9.65
CA PRO A 130 13.23 22.30 8.67
C PRO A 130 13.32 23.71 9.28
N PRO A 131 14.37 24.49 8.96
CA PRO A 131 14.67 25.78 9.60
C PRO A 131 13.64 26.89 9.29
N PHE A 132 12.53 26.57 8.63
CA PHE A 132 11.50 27.50 8.23
C PHE A 132 10.36 27.53 9.26
N PRO A 133 9.78 28.71 9.56
CA PRO A 133 8.62 28.78 10.44
C PRO A 133 7.52 27.88 9.89
N SER A 134 6.98 27.00 10.74
CA SER A 134 5.90 26.09 10.35
C SER A 134 4.75 26.91 9.78
N ALA A 135 4.32 26.58 8.55
CA ALA A 135 3.19 27.24 7.92
C ALA A 135 1.99 27.31 8.89
N PRO A 136 1.23 28.42 8.90
CA PRO A 136 0.11 28.58 9.81
C PRO A 136 -0.87 27.42 9.63
N PRO A 137 -1.47 26.93 10.72
CA PRO A 137 -2.37 25.79 10.65
C PRO A 137 -3.59 26.12 9.79
N SER A 138 -4.01 25.16 8.97
CA SER A 138 -5.18 25.29 8.09
C SER A 138 -6.42 24.78 8.81
N VAL A 139 -7.54 25.49 8.67
CA VAL A 139 -8.83 25.10 9.25
C VAL A 139 -9.73 24.53 8.16
N TYR A 140 -10.43 23.45 8.51
CA TYR A 140 -11.35 22.74 7.66
C TYR A 140 -12.69 22.56 8.39
N ARG A 141 -13.78 22.62 7.63
CA ARG A 141 -15.13 22.27 8.09
C ARG A 141 -15.47 20.88 7.58
N LEU A 142 -15.93 20.02 8.48
CA LEU A 142 -16.46 18.70 8.13
C LEU A 142 -17.88 18.86 7.55
N ARG A 143 -18.12 18.26 6.38
CA ARG A 143 -19.30 18.54 5.55
C ARG A 143 -20.62 18.10 6.19
N ALA A 144 -20.66 16.94 6.83
CA ALA A 144 -21.86 16.38 7.44
C ALA A 144 -22.11 16.92 8.85
N SER A 145 -21.08 17.05 9.68
CA SER A 145 -21.23 17.50 11.07
C SER A 145 -21.06 18.99 11.29
N GLY A 146 -20.51 19.74 10.32
CA GLY A 146 -20.19 21.16 10.44
C GLY A 146 -19.05 21.49 11.40
N ARG A 147 -18.43 20.47 12.03
CA ARG A 147 -17.36 20.62 13.02
C ARG A 147 -16.09 21.16 12.37
N LEU A 148 -15.33 21.94 13.13
CA LEU A 148 -14.08 22.52 12.65
C LEU A 148 -12.88 21.68 13.11
N LEU A 149 -12.03 21.36 12.15
CA LEU A 149 -10.78 20.62 12.30
C LEU A 149 -9.63 21.51 11.84
N ARG A 150 -8.67 21.76 12.73
CA ARG A 150 -7.44 22.48 12.42
C ARG A 150 -6.31 21.49 12.28
N VAL A 151 -5.43 21.68 11.30
CA VAL A 151 -4.29 20.78 11.04
C VAL A 151 -3.05 21.59 10.72
N ARG A 152 -1.88 21.03 11.01
CA ARG A 152 -0.65 21.52 10.42
C ARG A 152 -0.58 21.05 8.96
N PRO A 153 -0.54 21.97 7.98
CA PRO A 153 -0.47 21.60 6.57
C PRO A 153 0.90 21.03 6.21
N GLY A 154 0.99 20.39 5.06
CA GLY A 154 2.22 19.82 4.50
C GLY A 154 1.93 18.58 3.67
N HIS A 155 2.98 18.01 3.07
CA HIS A 155 2.91 16.74 2.35
C HIS A 155 2.32 15.59 3.19
N ARG A 156 2.65 15.60 4.48
CA ARG A 156 2.09 14.72 5.50
C ARG A 156 1.38 15.59 6.55
N PRO A 157 0.07 15.86 6.42
CA PRO A 157 -0.63 16.71 7.38
C PRO A 157 -0.62 16.08 8.76
N SER A 158 -0.51 16.90 9.80
CA SER A 158 -0.27 16.42 11.16
C SER A 158 -0.94 17.32 12.21
N ALA A 159 -0.80 16.92 13.49
CA ALA A 159 -1.31 17.65 14.65
C ALA A 159 -2.77 18.11 14.51
N PRO A 160 -3.72 17.19 14.23
CA PRO A 160 -5.12 17.55 14.12
C PRO A 160 -5.66 18.05 15.47
N GLU A 161 -6.43 19.12 15.44
CA GLU A 161 -7.11 19.69 16.59
C GLU A 161 -8.58 19.93 16.25
N LEU A 162 -9.47 19.58 17.16
CA LEU A 162 -10.90 19.80 16.99
C LEU A 162 -11.34 21.04 17.77
N TRP A 163 -12.16 21.89 17.16
CA TRP A 163 -12.81 23.00 17.84
C TRP A 163 -13.92 22.51 18.77
N THR A 164 -13.91 22.95 20.03
CA THR A 164 -14.94 22.61 21.03
C THR A 164 -16.01 23.69 21.21
N GLY A 165 -16.04 24.72 20.35
CA GLY A 165 -16.85 25.93 20.56
C GLY A 165 -16.15 27.00 21.39
N ARG A 166 -15.07 26.66 22.10
CA ARG A 166 -14.31 27.58 22.97
C ARG A 166 -12.79 27.51 22.77
N SER A 167 -12.28 26.33 22.44
CA SER A 167 -10.85 26.07 22.33
C SER A 167 -10.57 24.99 21.30
N TRP A 168 -9.37 25.03 20.71
CA TRP A 168 -8.83 23.94 19.94
C TRP A 168 -8.28 22.85 20.86
N ARG A 169 -8.64 21.59 20.61
CA ARG A 169 -8.17 20.44 21.40
C ARG A 169 -7.43 19.45 20.51
N PRO A 170 -6.19 19.06 20.85
CA PRO A 170 -5.46 18.01 20.15
C PRO A 170 -6.27 16.72 20.04
N LEU A 171 -6.25 16.13 18.85
CA LEU A 171 -7.02 14.94 18.52
C LEU A 171 -6.05 13.75 18.30
N PRO A 172 -5.87 12.85 19.28
CA PRO A 172 -5.06 11.65 19.08
C PRO A 172 -5.72 10.73 18.06
N HIS A 173 -4.97 9.72 17.58
CA HIS A 173 -5.45 8.78 16.56
C HIS A 173 -6.84 8.18 16.88
N ALA A 174 -7.07 7.72 18.11
CA ALA A 174 -8.36 7.17 18.52
C ALA A 174 -9.52 8.19 18.42
N GLY A 175 -9.24 9.46 18.73
CA GLY A 175 -10.19 10.55 18.55
C GLY A 175 -10.47 10.84 17.08
N LEU A 176 -9.44 10.78 16.23
CA LEU A 176 -9.59 10.95 14.78
C LEU A 176 -10.38 9.80 14.14
N VAL A 177 -10.17 8.55 14.58
CA VAL A 177 -10.98 7.39 14.19
C VAL A 177 -12.45 7.61 14.54
N SER A 178 -12.72 8.07 15.77
CA SER A 178 -14.09 8.36 16.23
C SER A 178 -14.74 9.47 15.40
N LEU A 179 -13.97 10.53 15.09
CA LEU A 179 -14.41 11.64 14.24
C LEU A 179 -14.76 11.17 12.83
N ALA A 180 -13.86 10.43 12.18
CA ALA A 180 -14.07 9.89 10.84
C ALA A 180 -15.28 8.95 10.77
N ALA A 181 -15.47 8.10 11.79
CA ALA A 181 -16.60 7.19 11.86
C ALA A 181 -17.94 7.92 12.03
N GLN A 182 -17.98 8.96 12.88
CA GLN A 182 -19.15 9.82 13.06
C GLN A 182 -19.49 10.56 11.76
N GLU A 183 -18.48 11.12 11.11
CA GLU A 183 -18.63 11.88 9.87
C GLU A 183 -19.12 10.99 8.73
N MET A 184 -18.53 9.82 8.53
CA MET A 184 -18.96 8.87 7.50
C MET A 184 -20.37 8.36 7.76
N ARG A 185 -20.72 8.01 9.01
CA ARG A 185 -22.09 7.60 9.34
C ARG A 185 -23.11 8.70 9.05
N ALA A 186 -22.78 9.96 9.37
CA ALA A 186 -23.65 11.09 9.09
C ALA A 186 -23.80 11.33 7.58
N ALA A 187 -22.71 11.20 6.82
CA ALA A 187 -22.71 11.40 5.38
C ALA A 187 -23.42 10.28 4.59
N THR A 188 -23.30 9.01 5.02
CA THR A 188 -23.83 7.87 4.26
C THR A 188 -25.12 7.30 4.82
N GLY A 189 -25.49 7.62 6.06
CA GLY A 189 -26.62 7.01 6.78
C GLY A 189 -26.38 5.56 7.20
N THR A 190 -25.23 4.96 6.86
CA THR A 190 -24.93 3.54 7.12
C THR A 190 -23.89 3.38 8.23
N PRO A 191 -24.10 2.46 9.19
CA PRO A 191 -23.10 2.14 10.19
C PRO A 191 -22.03 1.22 9.61
N ASN A 192 -20.76 1.42 9.98
CA ASN A 192 -19.67 0.49 9.73
C ASN A 192 -18.86 0.27 11.02
N ARG A 193 -18.92 -0.95 11.56
CA ARG A 193 -18.20 -1.30 12.80
C ARG A 193 -16.82 -1.89 12.54
N SER A 194 -16.57 -2.47 11.37
CA SER A 194 -15.30 -3.11 11.05
C SER A 194 -14.20 -2.09 10.74
N LEU A 195 -14.50 -1.03 9.97
CA LEU A 195 -13.48 -0.09 9.52
C LEU A 195 -12.80 0.69 10.66
N PRO A 196 -13.51 1.19 11.69
CA PRO A 196 -12.85 1.79 12.86
C PRO A 196 -11.90 0.82 13.59
N ALA A 197 -12.26 -0.47 13.66
CA ALA A 197 -11.39 -1.49 14.22
C ALA A 197 -10.16 -1.76 13.32
N GLU A 198 -10.33 -1.74 12.00
CA GLU A 198 -9.22 -1.80 11.03
C GLU A 198 -8.27 -0.60 11.18
N MET A 199 -8.79 0.62 11.34
CA MET A 199 -7.96 1.82 11.59
C MET A 199 -7.13 1.67 12.87
N ALA A 200 -7.76 1.22 13.97
CA ALA A 200 -7.06 0.95 15.22
C ALA A 200 -6.00 -0.16 15.07
N ALA A 201 -6.33 -1.25 14.36
CA ALA A 201 -5.41 -2.35 14.07
C ALA A 201 -4.22 -1.89 13.21
N SER A 202 -4.45 -0.98 12.25
CA SER A 202 -3.38 -0.37 11.45
C SER A 202 -2.38 0.39 12.33
N ARG A 203 -2.87 1.17 13.30
CA ARG A 203 -1.99 1.88 14.25
C ARG A 203 -1.21 0.90 15.14
N ALA A 204 -1.85 -0.16 15.63
CA ALA A 204 -1.18 -1.21 16.40
C ALA A 204 -0.12 -1.97 15.58
N ALA A 205 -0.39 -2.22 14.29
CA ALA A 205 0.56 -2.81 13.37
C ALA A 205 1.80 -1.93 13.17
N VAL A 206 1.62 -0.61 13.02
CA VAL A 206 2.74 0.35 12.95
C VAL A 206 3.59 0.29 14.22
N GLU A 207 2.99 0.32 15.40
CA GLU A 207 3.74 0.23 16.67
C GLU A 207 4.54 -1.08 16.78
N ALA A 208 3.94 -2.21 16.37
CA ALA A 208 4.61 -3.50 16.39
C ALA A 208 5.80 -3.55 15.41
N VAL A 209 5.66 -2.96 14.22
CA VAL A 209 6.74 -2.81 13.23
C VAL A 209 7.87 -1.94 13.80
N LEU A 210 7.56 -0.77 14.36
CA LEU A 210 8.56 0.12 14.94
C LEU A 210 9.31 -0.54 16.09
N THR A 211 8.60 -1.26 16.96
CA THR A 211 9.19 -2.03 18.07
C THR A 211 10.15 -3.10 17.53
N THR A 212 9.77 -3.80 16.47
CA THR A 212 10.62 -4.82 15.85
C THR A 212 11.88 -4.20 15.23
N ARG A 213 11.77 -3.03 14.59
CA ARG A 213 12.90 -2.34 13.96
C ARG A 213 13.99 -1.89 14.93
N VAL A 214 13.67 -1.65 16.20
CA VAL A 214 14.67 -1.29 17.21
C VAL A 214 15.76 -2.37 17.31
N HIS A 215 15.40 -3.62 17.05
CA HIS A 215 16.29 -4.78 17.18
C HIS A 215 16.71 -5.40 15.84
N ALA A 216 16.41 -4.73 14.72
CA ALA A 216 16.70 -5.24 13.39
C ALA A 216 17.62 -4.27 12.62
N ALA A 217 18.66 -4.82 11.99
CA ALA A 217 19.49 -4.05 11.08
C ALA A 217 18.73 -3.83 9.75
N PRO A 218 18.66 -2.59 9.23
CA PRO A 218 18.10 -2.35 7.91
C PRO A 218 18.98 -3.02 6.84
N PRO A 219 18.40 -3.43 5.69
CA PRO A 219 19.19 -3.95 4.59
C PRO A 219 20.21 -2.92 4.07
N GLU A 220 21.38 -3.38 3.64
CA GLU A 220 22.43 -2.53 3.06
C GLU A 220 22.07 -2.02 1.66
N ASP A 221 21.46 -2.88 0.85
CA ASP A 221 21.02 -2.56 -0.51
C ASP A 221 19.91 -1.48 -0.49
N PRO A 222 20.15 -0.29 -1.08
CA PRO A 222 19.17 0.79 -1.13
C PRO A 222 17.86 0.40 -1.82
N TRP A 223 17.91 -0.48 -2.83
CA TRP A 223 16.70 -0.96 -3.49
C TRP A 223 15.80 -1.68 -2.48
N LEU A 224 16.33 -2.69 -1.81
CA LEU A 224 15.56 -3.44 -0.84
C LEU A 224 15.14 -2.59 0.36
N ARG A 225 16.03 -1.71 0.83
CA ARG A 225 15.69 -0.77 1.91
C ARG A 225 14.49 0.10 1.53
N SER A 226 14.42 0.55 0.27
CA SER A 226 13.28 1.33 -0.24
C SER A 226 11.99 0.50 -0.30
N GLU A 227 12.03 -0.76 -0.76
CA GLU A 227 10.88 -1.67 -0.74
C GLU A 227 10.37 -1.95 0.68
N GLN A 228 11.28 -1.93 1.65
CA GLN A 228 11.01 -2.18 3.05
C GLN A 228 10.81 -0.89 3.85
N ALA A 229 10.83 0.29 3.22
CA ALA A 229 10.77 1.57 3.92
C ALA A 229 9.35 1.96 4.37
N LEU A 230 8.32 1.45 3.70
CA LEU A 230 6.96 1.95 3.84
C LEU A 230 6.31 1.54 5.18
N VAL A 231 6.61 2.21 6.29
CA VAL A 231 6.01 1.95 7.62
C VAL A 231 4.63 2.57 7.75
N MET A 232 4.42 3.77 7.22
CA MET A 232 3.10 4.43 7.19
C MET A 232 2.20 3.77 6.15
N GLY A 233 2.74 3.45 4.97
CA GLY A 233 2.00 2.80 3.90
C GLY A 233 1.23 3.78 3.02
N HIS A 234 0.06 3.37 2.51
CA HIS A 234 -0.67 4.17 1.53
C HIS A 234 -1.18 5.49 2.15
N PRO A 235 -0.76 6.67 1.64
CA PRO A 235 -1.02 7.97 2.30
C PRO A 235 -2.46 8.46 2.24
N PHE A 236 -3.29 7.86 1.38
CA PHE A 236 -4.72 8.14 1.28
C PHE A 236 -5.53 6.86 1.48
N HIS A 237 -5.31 6.14 2.57
CA HIS A 237 -6.13 4.98 2.95
C HIS A 237 -6.35 5.02 4.47
N PRO A 238 -7.55 4.72 5.00
CA PRO A 238 -7.83 4.88 6.43
C PRO A 238 -7.07 3.92 7.34
N ALA A 239 -6.69 2.75 6.84
CA ALA A 239 -6.05 1.67 7.60
C ALA A 239 -4.92 0.98 6.80
N PRO A 240 -3.88 1.71 6.36
CA PRO A 240 -2.92 1.23 5.36
C PRO A 240 -2.07 0.04 5.82
N LYS A 241 -1.94 -0.18 7.13
CA LYS A 241 -1.16 -1.28 7.74
C LYS A 241 -2.03 -2.33 8.42
N ALA A 242 -3.35 -2.23 8.31
CA ALA A 242 -4.23 -3.33 8.70
C ALA A 242 -3.98 -4.53 7.79
N ARG A 243 -3.94 -5.72 8.41
CA ARG A 243 -3.80 -7.02 7.74
C ARG A 243 -4.96 -7.92 8.16
N SER A 244 -6.18 -7.56 7.78
CA SER A 244 -7.40 -8.28 8.20
C SER A 244 -7.39 -9.72 7.69
N GLY A 245 -7.74 -10.67 8.56
CA GLY A 245 -7.59 -12.10 8.30
C GLY A 245 -6.19 -12.66 8.60
N GLY A 246 -5.18 -11.81 8.81
CA GLY A 246 -3.80 -12.21 9.06
C GLY A 246 -3.43 -12.57 10.50
N GLY A 247 -4.34 -12.33 11.46
CA GLY A 247 -4.07 -12.47 12.89
C GLY A 247 -3.32 -11.28 13.50
N PRO A 248 -2.91 -11.37 14.78
CA PRO A 248 -2.19 -10.30 15.47
C PRO A 248 -0.78 -10.10 14.90
N PRO A 249 -0.13 -8.92 15.04
CA PRO A 249 1.18 -8.64 14.46
C PRO A 249 2.25 -9.74 14.65
N ALA A 250 2.29 -10.38 15.82
CA ALA A 250 3.22 -11.47 16.11
C ALA A 250 3.11 -12.67 15.13
N SER A 251 1.95 -12.91 14.51
CA SER A 251 1.78 -14.00 13.52
C SER A 251 2.45 -13.69 12.18
N TRP A 252 2.57 -12.41 11.80
CA TRP A 252 2.94 -12.02 10.45
C TRP A 252 4.18 -11.14 10.33
N LEU A 253 4.71 -10.60 11.44
CA LEU A 253 5.91 -9.75 11.42
C LEU A 253 7.11 -10.43 10.74
N ARG A 254 7.27 -11.75 10.91
CA ARG A 254 8.30 -12.55 10.23
C ARG A 254 8.16 -12.62 8.70
N TYR A 255 7.06 -12.09 8.16
CA TYR A 255 6.77 -11.99 6.72
C TYR A 255 6.63 -10.53 6.26
N ALA A 256 6.82 -9.55 7.16
CA ALA A 256 6.57 -8.14 6.88
C ALA A 256 7.81 -7.46 6.26
N PRO A 257 7.69 -6.80 5.09
CA PRO A 257 8.78 -6.01 4.54
C PRO A 257 9.24 -4.93 5.53
N GLU A 258 8.30 -4.30 6.21
CA GLU A 258 8.58 -3.21 7.14
C GLU A 258 9.37 -3.68 8.37
N ALA A 259 9.36 -4.98 8.70
CA ALA A 259 10.15 -5.56 9.78
C ALA A 259 11.55 -6.02 9.33
N TYR A 260 11.96 -5.68 8.09
CA TYR A 260 13.18 -6.18 7.45
C TYR A 260 13.24 -7.70 7.38
N ALA A 261 12.06 -8.34 7.25
CA ALA A 261 11.95 -9.79 7.26
C ALA A 261 12.70 -10.42 6.10
N ARG A 262 13.15 -11.66 6.33
CA ARG A 262 13.67 -12.60 5.35
C ARG A 262 13.32 -14.00 5.81
N PHE A 263 12.89 -14.86 4.90
CA PHE A 263 12.44 -16.21 5.25
C PHE A 263 12.64 -17.18 4.08
N PRO A 264 12.95 -18.45 4.34
CA PRO A 264 12.94 -19.45 3.29
C PRO A 264 11.50 -19.70 2.83
N LEU A 265 11.33 -19.96 1.53
CA LEU A 265 10.04 -20.41 1.01
C LEU A 265 9.84 -21.88 1.33
N VAL A 266 8.59 -22.33 1.43
CA VAL A 266 8.28 -23.76 1.51
C VAL A 266 8.32 -24.31 0.09
N LEU A 267 8.97 -25.46 -0.09
CA LEU A 267 8.94 -26.21 -1.34
C LEU A 267 7.91 -27.33 -1.23
N LEU A 268 6.97 -27.35 -2.16
CA LEU A 268 5.99 -28.42 -2.32
C LEU A 268 6.28 -29.17 -3.61
N GLY A 269 5.94 -30.46 -3.62
CA GLY A 269 5.81 -31.24 -4.85
C GLY A 269 4.34 -31.31 -5.22
N VAL A 270 3.99 -30.93 -6.44
CA VAL A 270 2.65 -31.11 -7.01
C VAL A 270 2.69 -32.30 -7.95
N ARG A 271 1.81 -33.29 -7.76
CA ARG A 271 1.74 -34.45 -8.65
C ARG A 271 1.47 -34.00 -10.08
N GLU A 272 2.17 -34.56 -11.07
CA GLU A 272 2.19 -34.05 -12.45
C GLU A 272 0.79 -33.90 -13.09
N ASP A 273 -0.14 -34.80 -12.79
CA ASP A 273 -1.53 -34.77 -13.28
C ASP A 273 -2.39 -33.64 -12.67
N ALA A 274 -1.95 -33.03 -11.57
CA ALA A 274 -2.64 -31.96 -10.86
C ALA A 274 -1.99 -30.58 -11.09
N VAL A 275 -0.90 -30.49 -11.85
CA VAL A 275 -0.21 -29.23 -12.14
C VAL A 275 -1.02 -28.39 -13.13
N VAL A 276 -1.19 -27.12 -12.82
CA VAL A 276 -1.66 -26.13 -13.81
C VAL A 276 -0.61 -25.03 -13.94
N GLU A 277 -0.15 -24.79 -15.16
CA GLU A 277 0.82 -23.75 -15.48
C GLU A 277 0.57 -23.12 -16.85
N ASP A 278 1.10 -21.91 -17.02
CA ASP A 278 1.07 -21.15 -18.27
C ASP A 278 2.31 -20.25 -18.32
N GLY A 279 3.01 -20.22 -19.46
CA GLY A 279 4.26 -19.49 -19.66
C GLY A 279 5.52 -20.33 -19.37
N ASP A 280 6.68 -19.67 -19.26
CA ASP A 280 7.96 -20.33 -18.98
C ASP A 280 8.21 -20.51 -17.48
N THR A 281 7.84 -21.67 -16.93
CA THR A 281 7.93 -21.99 -15.49
C THR A 281 9.27 -22.57 -15.03
N ARG A 282 10.26 -22.73 -15.93
CA ARG A 282 11.55 -23.37 -15.63
C ARG A 282 12.31 -22.72 -14.47
N ALA A 283 12.13 -21.42 -14.26
CA ALA A 283 12.74 -20.71 -13.13
C ALA A 283 12.25 -21.19 -11.76
N LEU A 284 11.04 -21.76 -11.68
CA LEU A 284 10.53 -22.37 -10.45
C LEU A 284 11.27 -23.66 -10.13
N ASP A 285 11.56 -24.47 -11.15
CA ASP A 285 12.25 -25.76 -11.00
C ASP A 285 13.70 -25.60 -10.54
N ALA A 286 14.30 -24.42 -10.73
CA ALA A 286 15.64 -24.09 -10.22
C ALA A 286 15.68 -23.80 -8.70
N LEU A 287 14.54 -23.77 -8.01
CA LEU A 287 14.47 -23.44 -6.58
C LEU A 287 14.74 -24.64 -5.65
N GLY A 288 14.82 -25.85 -6.18
CA GLY A 288 15.03 -27.10 -5.44
C GLY A 288 14.83 -28.32 -6.34
N GLU A 289 14.69 -29.50 -5.73
CA GLU A 289 14.48 -30.75 -6.46
C GLU A 289 13.12 -31.35 -6.13
N ALA A 290 12.41 -31.84 -7.15
CA ALA A 290 11.17 -32.59 -6.99
C ALA A 290 11.38 -34.08 -7.32
N PRO A 291 10.76 -35.01 -6.58
CA PRO A 291 10.85 -36.44 -6.89
C PRO A 291 10.15 -36.77 -8.22
N PRO A 292 10.46 -37.92 -8.84
CA PRO A 292 9.77 -38.39 -10.05
C PRO A 292 8.24 -38.40 -9.88
N GLY A 293 7.52 -37.93 -10.90
CA GLY A 293 6.05 -37.80 -10.88
C GLY A 293 5.53 -36.53 -10.18
N TYR A 294 6.41 -35.64 -9.72
CA TYR A 294 6.06 -34.35 -9.14
C TYR A 294 6.78 -33.18 -9.85
N ARG A 295 6.13 -32.01 -9.84
CA ARG A 295 6.73 -30.72 -10.20
C ARG A 295 6.91 -29.85 -8.98
N LEU A 296 7.97 -29.05 -8.97
CA LEU A 296 8.28 -28.18 -7.84
C LEU A 296 7.30 -27.00 -7.79
N LEU A 297 6.80 -26.67 -6.60
CA LEU A 297 5.96 -25.50 -6.36
C LEU A 297 6.44 -24.78 -5.10
N PRO A 298 7.08 -23.61 -5.22
CA PRO A 298 7.32 -22.78 -4.05
C PRO A 298 6.00 -22.24 -3.50
N ALA A 299 5.91 -22.12 -2.19
CA ALA A 299 4.76 -21.58 -1.49
C ALA A 299 5.20 -20.57 -0.42
N HIS A 300 4.42 -19.51 -0.28
CA HIS A 300 4.61 -18.55 0.81
C HIS A 300 4.25 -19.22 2.14
N PRO A 301 5.16 -19.27 3.14
CA PRO A 301 4.90 -19.99 4.40
C PRO A 301 3.63 -19.50 5.11
N TRP A 302 3.44 -18.18 5.17
CA TRP A 302 2.22 -17.59 5.75
C TRP A 302 0.93 -18.04 5.06
N GLN A 303 0.94 -18.17 3.73
CA GLN A 303 -0.25 -18.61 3.00
C GLN A 303 -0.60 -20.05 3.35
N LEU A 304 0.40 -20.93 3.55
CA LEU A 304 0.15 -22.29 4.00
C LEU A 304 -0.38 -22.35 5.44
N GLU A 305 0.04 -21.43 6.31
CA GLU A 305 -0.53 -21.31 7.66
C GLU A 305 -2.01 -20.86 7.60
N LEU A 306 -2.31 -19.84 6.80
CA LEU A 306 -3.67 -19.30 6.64
C LEU A 306 -4.62 -20.31 6.00
N ALA A 307 -4.16 -21.05 4.99
CA ALA A 307 -4.97 -21.96 4.21
C ALA A 307 -4.93 -23.42 4.69
N GLY A 308 -4.05 -23.78 5.64
CA GLY A 308 -3.87 -25.17 6.09
C GLY A 308 -5.12 -25.77 6.72
N GLY A 309 -6.00 -24.94 7.28
CA GLY A 309 -7.31 -25.33 7.82
C GLY A 309 -8.40 -25.57 6.76
N ARG A 310 -8.13 -25.36 5.47
CA ARG A 310 -9.15 -25.51 4.42
C ARG A 310 -9.30 -26.98 3.99
N PRO A 311 -10.53 -27.50 3.81
CA PRO A 311 -10.77 -28.89 3.42
C PRO A 311 -10.03 -29.31 2.14
N GLU A 312 -10.03 -28.45 1.13
CA GLU A 312 -9.39 -28.71 -0.17
C GLU A 312 -7.86 -28.82 -0.06
N MET A 313 -7.23 -28.04 0.83
CA MET A 313 -5.79 -28.14 1.11
C MET A 313 -5.45 -29.43 1.86
N ARG A 314 -6.25 -29.80 2.88
CA ARG A 314 -6.06 -31.07 3.60
C ARG A 314 -6.22 -32.27 2.69
N ALA A 315 -7.25 -32.26 1.83
CA ALA A 315 -7.49 -33.31 0.86
C ALA A 315 -6.29 -33.49 -0.09
N ALA A 316 -5.76 -32.38 -0.64
CA ALA A 316 -4.61 -32.42 -1.55
C ALA A 316 -3.33 -32.99 -0.91
N PHE A 317 -3.10 -32.77 0.40
CA PHE A 317 -2.00 -33.45 1.09
C PHE A 317 -2.32 -34.92 1.40
N ALA A 318 -3.56 -35.24 1.76
CA ALA A 318 -3.96 -36.59 2.13
C ALA A 318 -3.97 -37.57 0.95
N ASP A 319 -4.33 -37.11 -0.25
CA ASP A 319 -4.39 -37.90 -1.48
C ASP A 319 -3.08 -37.91 -2.29
N GLY A 320 -2.03 -37.25 -1.77
CA GLY A 320 -0.71 -37.17 -2.39
C GLY A 320 -0.61 -36.22 -3.58
N ARG A 321 -1.64 -35.41 -3.89
CA ARG A 321 -1.50 -34.35 -4.89
C ARG A 321 -0.46 -33.31 -4.50
N LEU A 322 -0.30 -33.07 -3.20
CA LEU A 322 0.71 -32.20 -2.61
C LEU A 322 1.59 -32.97 -1.62
N VAL A 323 2.89 -32.81 -1.74
CA VAL A 323 3.88 -33.30 -0.76
C VAL A 323 4.80 -32.17 -0.31
N ARG A 324 5.31 -32.22 0.92
CA ARG A 324 6.29 -31.24 1.42
C ARG A 324 7.71 -31.71 1.08
N LEU A 325 8.49 -30.84 0.44
CA LEU A 325 9.87 -31.13 0.02
C LEU A 325 10.91 -30.38 0.84
N GLY A 326 10.48 -29.53 1.79
CA GLY A 326 11.35 -28.74 2.64
C GLY A 326 11.30 -27.27 2.28
N HIS A 327 12.46 -26.64 2.15
CA HIS A 327 12.61 -25.19 2.07
C HIS A 327 13.65 -24.77 1.04
N THR A 328 13.51 -23.56 0.49
CA THR A 328 14.58 -22.97 -0.31
C THR A 328 15.82 -22.73 0.53
N ALA A 329 17.00 -23.01 -0.02
CA ALA A 329 18.27 -22.73 0.65
C ALA A 329 18.48 -21.22 0.87
N ARG A 330 18.11 -20.42 -0.14
CA ARG A 330 18.13 -18.95 -0.07
C ARG A 330 16.85 -18.42 0.58
N GLN A 331 17.01 -17.40 1.40
CA GLN A 331 15.88 -16.69 2.00
C GLN A 331 15.33 -15.65 1.02
N ALA A 332 14.02 -15.68 0.82
CA ALA A 332 13.30 -14.69 0.07
C ALA A 332 13.10 -13.41 0.91
N ARG A 333 12.98 -12.27 0.22
CA ARG A 333 12.84 -10.95 0.84
C ARG A 333 11.50 -10.34 0.42
N PRO A 334 10.52 -10.15 1.33
CA PRO A 334 9.25 -9.55 0.98
C PRO A 334 9.44 -8.10 0.54
N THR A 335 8.69 -7.71 -0.50
CA THR A 335 8.63 -6.36 -1.05
C THR A 335 7.43 -5.60 -0.46
N ALA A 336 7.23 -4.33 -0.83
CA ALA A 336 6.14 -3.50 -0.32
C ALA A 336 4.72 -4.08 -0.51
N SER A 337 4.52 -5.02 -1.45
CA SER A 337 3.23 -5.71 -1.63
C SER A 337 2.98 -6.84 -0.63
N VAL A 338 3.97 -7.17 0.20
CA VAL A 338 4.03 -8.33 1.12
C VAL A 338 4.05 -9.67 0.38
N ARG A 339 3.04 -9.93 -0.46
CA ARG A 339 2.85 -11.20 -1.20
C ARG A 339 3.84 -11.41 -2.34
N THR A 340 4.57 -10.38 -2.77
CA THR A 340 5.66 -10.51 -3.73
C THR A 340 6.98 -10.50 -2.98
N VAL A 341 7.79 -11.53 -3.19
CA VAL A 341 9.11 -11.67 -2.59
C VAL A 341 10.18 -11.69 -3.67
N PHE A 342 11.34 -11.12 -3.36
CA PHE A 342 12.54 -11.22 -4.17
C PHE A 342 13.35 -12.45 -3.78
N VAL A 343 13.76 -13.21 -4.78
CA VAL A 343 14.67 -14.35 -4.66
C VAL A 343 15.98 -13.95 -5.34
N PRO A 344 17.07 -13.73 -4.57
CA PRO A 344 18.36 -13.38 -5.13
C PRO A 344 18.85 -14.47 -6.08
N GLY A 345 19.47 -14.09 -7.21
CA GLY A 345 20.13 -15.01 -8.13
C GLY A 345 21.36 -15.68 -7.52
N GLU A 346 21.98 -16.60 -8.26
CA GLU A 346 23.25 -17.19 -7.83
C GLU A 346 24.37 -16.15 -7.93
N THR A 347 24.95 -15.75 -6.79
CA THR A 347 26.25 -15.07 -6.81
C THR A 347 27.30 -16.09 -7.24
N PRO A 348 28.14 -15.81 -8.27
CA PRO A 348 29.32 -16.61 -8.49
C PRO A 348 30.15 -16.60 -7.21
N CYS A 349 30.47 -17.76 -6.65
CA CYS A 349 31.44 -17.83 -5.57
C CYS A 349 32.77 -17.24 -6.08
N GLU A 350 33.25 -16.15 -5.47
CA GLU A 350 34.55 -15.54 -5.81
C GLU A 350 35.76 -16.38 -5.34
N THR A 351 35.53 -17.53 -4.72
CA THR A 351 36.61 -18.37 -4.16
C THR A 351 36.58 -19.78 -4.74
N GLY A 352 37.27 -19.98 -5.86
CA GLY A 352 37.59 -21.31 -6.37
C GLY A 352 38.09 -21.31 -7.82
N PRO A 353 39.21 -21.99 -8.15
CA PRO A 353 39.71 -22.05 -9.51
C PRO A 353 38.71 -22.77 -10.42
N ARG A 354 38.33 -22.12 -11.53
CA ARG A 354 37.43 -22.68 -12.54
C ARG A 354 38.16 -23.79 -13.31
N HIS A 355 37.93 -25.05 -12.97
CA HIS A 355 38.16 -26.12 -13.93
C HIS A 355 37.06 -26.07 -15.00
N ARG A 356 37.45 -25.61 -16.20
CA ARG A 356 36.64 -25.77 -17.41
C ARG A 356 36.70 -27.23 -17.83
N THR A 357 35.67 -28.00 -17.47
CA THR A 357 35.31 -29.21 -18.22
C THR A 357 34.33 -28.82 -19.31
N GLU A 358 34.79 -28.86 -20.55
CA GLU A 358 33.95 -28.69 -21.74
C GLU A 358 32.96 -29.86 -21.81
N GLY A 359 31.65 -29.58 -21.86
CA GLY A 359 30.64 -30.62 -22.15
C GLY A 359 29.31 -30.54 -21.40
N HIS A 360 29.14 -29.68 -20.40
CA HIS A 360 27.84 -29.39 -19.81
C HIS A 360 27.57 -27.89 -19.92
N ARG A 361 26.62 -27.47 -20.77
CA ARG A 361 25.99 -26.17 -20.57
C ARG A 361 25.29 -26.25 -19.22
N SER A 362 25.91 -25.68 -18.20
CA SER A 362 25.23 -25.35 -16.95
C SER A 362 23.91 -24.67 -17.32
N PRO A 363 22.76 -25.10 -16.77
CA PRO A 363 21.51 -24.39 -16.98
C PRO A 363 21.78 -22.93 -16.61
N ALA A 364 21.34 -22.01 -17.46
CA ALA A 364 21.59 -20.58 -17.34
C ALA A 364 21.58 -20.16 -15.87
N THR A 365 22.70 -19.62 -15.37
CA THR A 365 22.82 -19.12 -14.00
C THR A 365 21.55 -18.36 -13.66
N ALA A 366 20.73 -18.91 -12.75
CA ALA A 366 19.41 -18.38 -12.49
C ALA A 366 19.58 -16.96 -11.96
N GLY A 367 19.24 -15.98 -12.80
CA GLY A 367 19.24 -14.57 -12.42
C GLY A 367 18.30 -14.33 -11.25
N ASP A 368 18.36 -13.13 -10.70
CA ASP A 368 17.37 -12.72 -9.71
C ASP A 368 15.94 -12.78 -10.28
N LEU A 369 14.97 -13.01 -9.40
CA LEU A 369 13.57 -13.05 -9.79
C LEU A 369 12.66 -12.65 -8.63
N PHE A 370 11.41 -12.34 -8.96
CA PHE A 370 10.36 -12.15 -7.97
C PHE A 370 9.32 -13.26 -8.08
N LEU A 371 8.83 -13.71 -6.92
CA LEU A 371 7.71 -14.63 -6.82
C LEU A 371 6.54 -13.91 -6.15
N LYS A 372 5.41 -13.85 -6.84
CA LYS A 372 4.17 -13.22 -6.34
C LYS A 372 3.17 -14.32 -6.02
N PHE A 373 2.78 -14.42 -4.76
CA PHE A 373 1.95 -15.49 -4.24
C PHE A 373 0.50 -15.04 -4.01
N SER A 374 -0.43 -15.99 -4.06
CA SER A 374 -1.72 -15.77 -3.43
C SER A 374 -1.53 -15.64 -1.92
N LEU A 375 -2.25 -14.71 -1.30
CA LEU A 375 -2.20 -14.48 0.14
C LEU A 375 -3.58 -14.11 0.68
N ASP A 376 -4.13 -14.93 1.57
CA ASP A 376 -5.50 -14.80 2.07
C ASP A 376 -5.62 -13.77 3.21
N VAL A 377 -5.12 -12.56 2.95
CA VAL A 377 -5.12 -11.43 3.86
C VAL A 377 -5.59 -10.20 3.12
N GLN A 378 -6.49 -9.43 3.74
CA GLN A 378 -6.85 -8.12 3.23
C GLN A 378 -5.73 -7.13 3.54
N ILE A 379 -5.17 -6.55 2.48
CA ILE A 379 -4.19 -5.45 2.57
C ILE A 379 -4.79 -4.27 1.81
N THR A 380 -4.97 -3.17 2.51
CA THR A 380 -5.77 -2.01 2.06
C THR A 380 -7.19 -2.39 1.68
N ASN A 381 -7.57 -2.25 0.41
CA ASN A 381 -8.94 -2.47 -0.05
C ASN A 381 -9.25 -3.94 -0.38
N ASP A 382 -8.24 -4.77 -0.63
CA ASP A 382 -8.42 -6.07 -1.28
C ASP A 382 -7.78 -7.22 -0.51
N VAL A 383 -8.46 -8.37 -0.53
CA VAL A 383 -7.84 -9.65 -0.17
C VAL A 383 -6.84 -10.00 -1.26
N ARG A 384 -5.59 -10.24 -0.88
CA ARG A 384 -4.46 -10.46 -1.80
C ARG A 384 -4.42 -11.86 -2.40
N ARG A 385 -5.60 -12.39 -2.72
CA ARG A 385 -5.80 -13.64 -3.43
C ARG A 385 -5.50 -13.47 -4.91
N MET A 386 -5.03 -14.54 -5.57
CA MET A 386 -4.90 -14.57 -7.03
C MET A 386 -5.97 -15.50 -7.60
N ARG A 387 -6.97 -14.93 -8.25
CA ARG A 387 -8.10 -15.67 -8.84
C ARG A 387 -7.71 -16.20 -10.22
N ARG A 388 -8.34 -17.29 -10.64
CA ARG A 388 -8.07 -17.93 -11.94
C ARG A 388 -8.21 -16.96 -13.12
N HIS A 389 -9.19 -16.05 -13.10
CA HIS A 389 -9.38 -15.08 -14.17
C HIS A 389 -8.32 -13.96 -14.16
N GLU A 390 -7.77 -13.61 -13.00
CA GLU A 390 -6.66 -12.63 -12.88
C GLU A 390 -5.37 -13.21 -13.44
N LEU A 391 -5.08 -14.48 -13.14
CA LEU A 391 -3.93 -15.19 -13.73
C LEU A 391 -4.02 -15.25 -15.27
N ARG A 392 -5.20 -15.56 -15.79
CA ARG A 392 -5.47 -15.53 -17.24
C ARG A 392 -5.33 -14.11 -17.82
N HIS A 393 -5.85 -13.09 -17.13
CA HIS A 393 -5.70 -11.68 -17.50
C HIS A 393 -4.23 -11.29 -17.63
N VAL A 394 -3.41 -11.65 -16.65
CA VAL A 394 -1.95 -11.43 -16.68
C VAL A 394 -1.31 -12.06 -17.90
N ARG A 395 -1.62 -13.33 -18.21
CA ARG A 395 -1.03 -14.04 -19.37
C ARG A 395 -1.44 -13.45 -20.72
N ARG A 396 -2.60 -12.79 -20.82
CA ARG A 396 -2.99 -12.03 -22.03
C ARG A 396 -2.32 -10.66 -22.10
N THR A 397 -2.24 -9.97 -20.97
CA THR A 397 -1.80 -8.55 -20.92
C THR A 397 -0.28 -8.42 -20.92
N ASP A 398 0.43 -9.22 -20.12
CA ASP A 398 1.87 -9.08 -19.91
C ASP A 398 2.70 -9.16 -21.21
N PRO A 399 2.42 -10.08 -22.17
CA PRO A 399 3.15 -10.11 -23.44
C PRO A 399 2.97 -8.83 -24.26
N LEU A 400 1.77 -8.22 -24.23
CA LEU A 400 1.48 -6.97 -24.95
C LEU A 400 2.23 -5.78 -24.33
N VAL A 401 2.25 -5.70 -22.99
CA VAL A 401 3.02 -4.67 -22.27
C VAL A 401 4.52 -4.86 -22.53
N THR A 402 5.01 -6.09 -22.44
CA THR A 402 6.42 -6.42 -22.69
C THR A 402 6.83 -6.04 -24.10
N ALA A 403 6.02 -6.37 -25.11
CA ALA A 403 6.28 -5.99 -26.49
C ALA A 403 6.25 -4.48 -26.71
N ALA A 404 5.32 -3.75 -26.07
CA ALA A 404 5.26 -2.29 -26.13
C ALA A 404 6.54 -1.66 -25.57
N PHE A 405 6.97 -2.06 -24.36
CA PHE A 405 8.19 -1.54 -23.75
C PHE A 405 9.46 -1.93 -24.50
N ALA A 406 9.53 -3.12 -25.10
CA ALA A 406 10.65 -3.50 -25.95
C ALA A 406 10.73 -2.70 -27.27
N ALA A 407 9.59 -2.19 -27.76
CA ALA A 407 9.52 -1.41 -29.00
C ALA A 407 9.73 0.10 -28.78
N MET A 408 9.51 0.60 -27.56
CA MET A 408 9.75 1.99 -27.20
C MET A 408 11.25 2.32 -27.19
N ARG A 409 11.60 3.55 -27.54
CA ARG A 409 12.97 4.05 -27.41
C ARG A 409 13.21 4.55 -26.00
N GLY A 410 14.46 4.46 -25.55
CA GLY A 410 14.88 4.97 -24.25
C GLY A 410 14.94 3.89 -23.17
N PRO A 411 15.24 4.28 -21.94
CA PRO A 411 15.64 3.32 -20.91
C PRO A 411 14.48 2.72 -20.13
N ALA A 412 13.23 3.17 -20.32
CA ALA A 412 12.10 2.68 -19.54
C ALA A 412 11.92 1.16 -19.68
N ALA A 413 11.74 0.46 -18.56
CA ALA A 413 11.68 -1.01 -18.55
C ALA A 413 10.40 -1.55 -17.90
N TRP A 414 10.04 -2.78 -18.27
CA TRP A 414 8.90 -3.53 -17.74
C TRP A 414 9.37 -4.84 -17.11
N LEU A 415 9.01 -5.07 -15.84
CA LEU A 415 9.24 -6.34 -15.17
C LEU A 415 8.11 -7.33 -15.51
N SER A 416 8.32 -8.12 -16.57
CA SER A 416 7.36 -9.11 -17.08
C SER A 416 6.95 -10.14 -16.03
N GLU A 417 5.65 -10.43 -15.95
CA GLU A 417 5.06 -11.57 -15.22
C GLU A 417 4.95 -12.78 -16.17
N ARG A 418 6.09 -13.45 -16.37
CA ARG A 418 6.32 -14.44 -17.44
C ARG A 418 5.43 -15.67 -17.41
N CYS A 419 5.03 -16.10 -16.22
CA CYS A 419 4.33 -17.36 -16.04
C CYS A 419 3.68 -17.46 -14.67
N TYR A 420 2.81 -18.46 -14.51
CA TYR A 420 2.39 -18.94 -13.21
C TYR A 420 2.40 -20.47 -13.15
N ARG A 421 2.49 -21.00 -11.92
CA ARG A 421 2.22 -22.41 -11.60
C ARG A 421 1.30 -22.49 -10.39
N THR A 422 0.40 -23.48 -10.38
CA THR A 422 -0.53 -23.78 -9.29
C THR A 422 -0.96 -25.25 -9.34
N VAL A 423 -1.90 -25.61 -8.46
CA VAL A 423 -2.53 -26.94 -8.39
C VAL A 423 -3.97 -26.82 -8.85
N ASP A 424 -4.44 -27.79 -9.63
CA ASP A 424 -5.85 -27.83 -10.06
C ASP A 424 -6.79 -27.86 -8.85
N GLY A 425 -7.86 -27.07 -8.95
CA GLY A 425 -8.79 -26.81 -7.84
C GLY A 425 -8.26 -25.90 -6.72
N LEU A 426 -6.99 -25.46 -6.75
CA LEU A 426 -6.37 -24.64 -5.69
C LEU A 426 -5.72 -23.33 -6.21
N PHE A 427 -6.17 -22.81 -7.36
CA PHE A 427 -5.68 -21.55 -7.96
C PHE A 427 -5.53 -20.43 -6.93
N GLU A 428 -6.59 -20.22 -6.16
CA GLU A 428 -6.72 -19.16 -5.17
C GLU A 428 -5.83 -19.34 -3.93
N THR A 429 -5.24 -20.51 -3.75
CA THR A 429 -4.45 -20.85 -2.56
C THR A 429 -2.99 -21.06 -2.87
N CYS A 430 -2.68 -21.79 -3.94
CA CYS A 430 -1.36 -22.32 -4.25
C CYS A 430 -0.66 -21.58 -5.41
N ALA A 431 -1.32 -20.63 -6.07
CA ALA A 431 -0.71 -19.98 -7.23
C ALA A 431 0.52 -19.15 -6.85
N VAL A 432 1.53 -19.24 -7.72
CA VAL A 432 2.71 -18.39 -7.75
C VAL A 432 2.90 -17.86 -9.18
N LEU A 433 3.03 -16.54 -9.30
CA LEU A 433 3.46 -15.83 -10.51
C LEU A 433 4.97 -15.57 -10.45
N VAL A 434 5.67 -15.80 -11.56
CA VAL A 434 7.09 -15.44 -11.69
C VAL A 434 7.20 -14.11 -12.41
N ARG A 435 7.91 -13.17 -11.78
CA ARG A 435 8.24 -11.88 -12.35
C ARG A 435 9.76 -11.72 -12.50
N ASP A 436 10.15 -10.99 -13.54
CA ASP A 436 11.53 -10.60 -13.82
C ASP A 436 12.25 -9.96 -12.65
N GLY A 437 13.46 -10.44 -12.36
CA GLY A 437 14.40 -9.75 -11.47
C GLY A 437 14.90 -8.43 -12.06
N LEU A 438 15.60 -7.65 -11.25
CA LEU A 438 16.04 -6.30 -11.59
C LEU A 438 17.29 -6.29 -12.44
N SER A 439 18.19 -7.24 -12.21
CA SER A 439 19.57 -7.17 -12.69
C SER A 439 19.69 -7.04 -14.21
N ARG A 440 18.74 -7.61 -14.97
CA ARG A 440 18.71 -7.54 -16.44
C ARG A 440 18.04 -6.28 -17.01
N HIS A 441 17.35 -5.52 -16.16
CA HIS A 441 16.49 -4.41 -16.58
C HIS A 441 17.05 -3.04 -16.19
N LEU A 442 18.00 -3.00 -15.25
CA LEU A 442 18.61 -1.74 -14.82
C LEU A 442 19.75 -1.33 -15.74
N LEU A 443 19.85 -0.02 -15.98
CA LEU A 443 21.03 0.56 -16.62
C LEU A 443 22.28 0.29 -15.76
N PRO A 444 23.45 0.02 -16.39
CA PRO A 444 24.69 -0.21 -15.66
C PRO A 444 25.04 0.94 -14.70
N GLY A 445 25.48 0.60 -13.49
CA GLY A 445 25.89 1.58 -12.47
C GLY A 445 24.73 2.33 -11.78
N THR A 446 23.48 1.96 -12.06
CA THR A 446 22.31 2.58 -11.43
C THR A 446 21.78 1.76 -10.26
N THR A 447 21.08 2.43 -9.34
CA THR A 447 20.39 1.78 -8.22
C THR A 447 18.90 2.09 -8.29
N ALA A 448 18.05 1.06 -8.34
CA ALA A 448 16.61 1.24 -8.29
C ALA A 448 16.12 1.58 -6.89
N VAL A 449 15.17 2.51 -6.77
CA VAL A 449 14.45 2.79 -5.52
C VAL A 449 12.95 2.87 -5.79
N LEU A 450 12.14 2.42 -4.83
CA LEU A 450 10.68 2.48 -4.93
C LEU A 450 10.21 3.93 -4.88
N ALA A 451 9.38 4.35 -5.85
CA ALA A 451 8.88 5.73 -5.90
C ALA A 451 8.06 6.10 -4.65
N ALA A 452 7.30 5.15 -4.09
CA ALA A 452 6.59 5.35 -2.82
C ALA A 452 7.55 5.67 -1.65
N ALA A 453 8.73 5.06 -1.64
CA ALA A 453 9.72 5.26 -0.59
C ALA A 453 10.45 6.60 -0.71
N LEU A 454 10.60 7.12 -1.94
CA LEU A 454 11.07 8.50 -2.15
C LEU A 454 10.16 9.48 -1.40
N ALA A 455 8.84 9.31 -1.53
CA ALA A 455 7.87 10.16 -0.87
C ALA A 455 7.73 9.90 0.64
N GLU A 456 7.82 8.64 1.09
CA GLU A 456 7.73 8.33 2.53
C GLU A 456 9.01 8.71 3.30
N GLY A 457 10.18 8.58 2.70
CA GLY A 457 11.47 8.80 3.36
C GLY A 457 12.09 7.51 3.91
N PHE A 458 13.40 7.37 3.77
CA PHE A 458 14.20 6.28 4.33
C PHE A 458 15.68 6.67 4.38
N ASP A 459 16.47 5.95 5.17
CA ASP A 459 17.90 6.20 5.25
C ASP A 459 18.62 5.89 3.92
N GLY A 460 19.31 6.88 3.36
CA GLY A 460 19.89 6.83 2.02
C GLY A 460 18.91 7.20 0.90
N ASN A 461 17.78 7.84 1.20
CA ASN A 461 16.88 8.35 0.17
C ASN A 461 17.63 9.34 -0.75
N PRO A 462 17.60 9.14 -2.08
CA PRO A 462 18.25 10.04 -3.03
C PRO A 462 17.87 11.51 -2.87
N LEU A 463 16.62 11.80 -2.47
CA LEU A 463 16.14 13.17 -2.26
C LEU A 463 16.89 13.92 -1.16
N ASP A 464 17.56 13.22 -0.24
CA ASP A 464 18.29 13.85 0.87
C ASP A 464 19.67 14.39 0.43
N ARG A 465 20.11 14.09 -0.80
CA ARG A 465 21.41 14.49 -1.36
C ARG A 465 21.31 15.47 -2.52
N ILE A 466 20.10 15.90 -2.89
CA ILE A 466 19.91 16.76 -4.07
C ILE A 466 20.21 18.22 -3.74
N ALA A 467 20.95 18.88 -4.63
CA ALA A 467 21.20 20.32 -4.56
C ALA A 467 20.16 21.11 -5.39
N GLU A 468 19.76 20.57 -6.54
CA GLU A 468 18.90 21.23 -7.54
C GLU A 468 17.56 20.49 -7.67
N PRO A 469 16.54 20.81 -6.84
CA PRO A 469 15.29 20.05 -6.80
C PRO A 469 14.50 20.10 -8.10
N LEU A 470 14.52 21.23 -8.83
CA LEU A 470 13.82 21.36 -10.11
C LEU A 470 14.49 20.54 -11.23
N ALA A 471 15.83 20.44 -11.22
CA ALA A 471 16.56 19.59 -12.17
C ALA A 471 16.28 18.10 -11.90
N TRP A 472 16.31 17.70 -10.63
CA TRP A 472 15.95 16.34 -10.22
C TRP A 472 14.51 16.00 -10.61
N TRP A 473 13.57 16.92 -10.37
CA TRP A 473 12.17 16.76 -10.73
C TRP A 473 11.98 16.62 -12.24
N THR A 474 12.64 17.46 -13.03
CA THR A 474 12.65 17.37 -14.50
C THR A 474 13.16 15.99 -14.97
N ALA A 475 14.22 15.47 -14.35
CA ALA A 475 14.75 14.15 -14.66
C ALA A 475 13.76 13.02 -14.31
N TYR A 476 13.10 13.11 -13.15
CA TYR A 476 12.02 12.20 -12.77
C TYR A 476 10.87 12.22 -13.78
N MET A 477 10.40 13.42 -14.16
CA MET A 477 9.34 13.61 -15.17
C MET A 477 9.70 12.93 -16.49
N ARG A 478 10.91 13.17 -17.01
CA ARG A 478 11.40 12.59 -18.27
C ARG A 478 11.51 11.06 -18.24
N CYS A 479 11.77 10.47 -17.07
CA CYS A 479 11.81 9.03 -16.90
C CYS A 479 10.41 8.41 -16.87
N VAL A 480 9.43 9.10 -16.26
CA VAL A 480 8.11 8.50 -15.94
C VAL A 480 7.04 8.87 -16.97
N VAL A 481 6.92 10.14 -17.36
CA VAL A 481 5.77 10.66 -18.13
C VAL A 481 5.80 10.21 -19.59
N PRO A 482 6.86 10.44 -20.38
CA PRO A 482 6.88 10.04 -21.79
C PRO A 482 6.57 8.56 -22.05
N PRO A 483 7.20 7.58 -21.36
CA PRO A 483 6.98 6.16 -21.70
C PRO A 483 5.56 5.68 -21.39
N VAL A 484 4.91 6.19 -20.33
CA VAL A 484 3.53 5.78 -20.04
C VAL A 484 2.52 6.41 -21.01
N LEU A 485 2.79 7.62 -21.49
CA LEU A 485 1.98 8.26 -22.54
C LEU A 485 2.20 7.57 -23.89
N GLU A 486 3.43 7.18 -24.23
CA GLU A 486 3.72 6.42 -25.46
C GLU A 486 3.09 5.03 -25.43
N ALA A 487 3.20 4.31 -24.31
CA ALA A 487 2.53 3.02 -24.12
C ALA A 487 1.02 3.13 -24.41
N PHE A 488 0.36 4.17 -23.91
CA PHE A 488 -1.06 4.40 -24.12
C PHE A 488 -1.40 4.85 -25.54
N ALA A 489 -0.70 5.85 -26.05
CA ALA A 489 -1.00 6.49 -27.34
C ALA A 489 -0.70 5.58 -28.52
N ARG A 490 0.42 4.85 -28.47
CA ARG A 490 0.91 4.04 -29.59
C ARG A 490 0.47 2.58 -29.51
N TYR A 491 0.53 1.98 -28.32
CA TYR A 491 0.33 0.55 -28.15
C TYR A 491 -1.01 0.21 -27.47
N GLY A 492 -1.78 1.22 -27.06
CA GLY A 492 -3.03 1.01 -26.33
C GLY A 492 -2.82 0.32 -24.98
N VAL A 493 -1.61 0.43 -24.40
CA VAL A 493 -1.24 -0.15 -23.11
C VAL A 493 -1.44 0.88 -22.02
N VAL A 494 -2.15 0.48 -20.96
CA VAL A 494 -2.46 1.31 -19.80
C VAL A 494 -1.66 0.77 -18.63
N VAL A 495 -0.56 1.43 -18.32
CA VAL A 495 0.30 1.09 -17.18
C VAL A 495 -0.31 1.63 -15.89
N GLU A 496 -0.49 0.78 -14.87
CA GLU A 496 -0.89 1.23 -13.53
C GLU A 496 0.33 1.80 -12.77
N CYS A 497 0.83 2.94 -13.26
CA CYS A 497 2.06 3.60 -12.80
C CYS A 497 1.93 4.33 -11.44
N HIS A 498 1.13 3.80 -10.52
CA HIS A 498 1.10 4.31 -9.15
C HIS A 498 2.44 4.07 -8.43
N LEU A 499 2.69 4.74 -7.31
CA LEU A 499 4.00 4.76 -6.66
C LEU A 499 4.60 3.37 -6.34
N GLN A 500 3.76 2.41 -5.95
CA GLN A 500 4.22 1.06 -5.60
C GLN A 500 4.57 0.18 -6.82
N ASN A 501 4.14 0.57 -8.02
CA ASN A 501 4.40 -0.11 -9.29
C ASN A 501 5.44 0.64 -10.14
N THR A 502 6.09 1.67 -9.58
CA THR A 502 7.12 2.46 -10.23
C THR A 502 8.40 2.40 -9.39
N LEU A 503 9.47 1.88 -9.98
CA LEU A 503 10.84 1.97 -9.44
C LEU A 503 11.59 3.02 -10.27
N ILE A 504 12.43 3.82 -9.62
CA ILE A 504 13.28 4.81 -10.28
C ILE A 504 14.72 4.39 -10.10
N ALA A 505 15.42 4.10 -11.19
CA ALA A 505 16.86 3.92 -11.14
C ALA A 505 17.55 5.28 -11.14
N VAL A 506 18.41 5.48 -10.14
CA VAL A 506 19.23 6.68 -10.00
C VAL A 506 20.70 6.38 -10.29
N ASP A 507 21.40 7.36 -10.85
CA ASP A 507 22.86 7.32 -11.01
C ASP A 507 23.60 7.48 -9.66
N ALA A 508 24.94 7.54 -9.71
CA ALA A 508 25.78 7.71 -8.53
C ALA A 508 25.51 9.02 -7.76
N GLN A 509 25.02 10.05 -8.46
CA GLN A 509 24.67 11.35 -7.91
C GLN A 509 23.23 11.37 -7.35
N GLY A 510 22.45 10.33 -7.57
CA GLY A 510 21.06 10.25 -7.14
C GLY A 510 20.06 10.84 -8.15
N THR A 511 20.50 11.14 -9.38
CA THR A 511 19.65 11.67 -10.44
C THR A 511 18.83 10.54 -11.08
N PRO A 512 17.51 10.71 -11.29
CA PRO A 512 16.69 9.74 -12.03
C PRO A 512 17.16 9.61 -13.48
N VAL A 513 17.45 8.39 -13.90
CA VAL A 513 17.89 8.10 -15.28
C VAL A 513 17.03 7.03 -15.96
N GLN A 514 16.19 6.33 -15.19
CA GLN A 514 15.34 5.26 -15.71
C GLN A 514 14.11 5.05 -14.82
N ALA A 515 12.96 4.80 -15.43
CA ALA A 515 11.79 4.25 -14.74
C ALA A 515 11.62 2.76 -15.10
N VAL A 516 11.37 1.93 -14.08
CA VAL A 516 11.05 0.51 -14.22
C VAL A 516 9.66 0.27 -13.65
N PHE A 517 8.77 -0.24 -14.49
CA PHE A 517 7.37 -0.50 -14.16
C PHE A 517 7.12 -1.99 -13.94
N ARG A 518 6.08 -2.33 -13.17
CA ARG A 518 5.73 -3.72 -12.84
C ARG A 518 4.23 -3.89 -12.63
N ASP A 519 3.83 -5.14 -12.41
CA ASP A 519 2.49 -5.59 -12.00
C ASP A 519 1.46 -5.65 -13.15
N ALA A 520 1.49 -6.77 -13.89
CA ALA A 520 0.62 -7.00 -15.04
C ALA A 520 -0.85 -7.20 -14.66
N GLU A 521 -1.14 -7.59 -13.40
CA GLU A 521 -2.51 -7.71 -12.87
C GLU A 521 -3.26 -6.36 -12.97
N GLY A 522 -2.53 -5.27 -12.70
CA GLY A 522 -3.02 -3.90 -12.73
C GLY A 522 -3.05 -3.26 -14.12
N ALA A 523 -2.20 -3.72 -15.03
CA ALA A 523 -2.13 -3.23 -16.40
C ALA A 523 -3.40 -3.59 -17.20
N LYS A 524 -3.75 -2.73 -18.16
CA LYS A 524 -4.89 -2.93 -19.07
C LYS A 524 -4.48 -2.64 -20.52
N VAL A 525 -5.29 -3.11 -21.45
CA VAL A 525 -5.14 -2.82 -22.88
C VAL A 525 -6.45 -2.29 -23.46
N LEU A 526 -6.38 -1.36 -24.40
CA LEU A 526 -7.55 -0.75 -25.04
C LEU A 526 -8.39 -1.76 -25.84
N ALA A 527 -7.84 -2.93 -26.16
CA ALA A 527 -8.60 -4.03 -26.74
C ALA A 527 -9.63 -4.64 -25.76
N GLU A 528 -9.45 -4.46 -24.45
CA GLU A 528 -10.31 -5.06 -23.40
C GLU A 528 -11.12 -4.02 -22.61
N MET A 529 -10.90 -2.71 -22.84
CA MET A 529 -11.66 -1.67 -22.14
C MET A 529 -11.79 -0.37 -22.96
N PRO A 530 -12.88 0.40 -22.76
CA PRO A 530 -13.05 1.68 -23.46
C PRO A 530 -11.94 2.69 -23.10
N ARG A 531 -11.57 3.51 -24.09
CA ARG A 531 -10.47 4.47 -24.00
C ARG A 531 -10.62 5.52 -22.91
N ALA A 532 -11.82 6.07 -22.70
CA ALA A 532 -12.03 7.13 -21.70
C ALA A 532 -11.85 6.63 -20.24
N PRO A 533 -12.46 5.50 -19.79
CA PRO A 533 -12.13 4.88 -18.51
C PRO A 533 -10.66 4.50 -18.36
N ALA A 534 -10.02 4.04 -19.44
CA ALA A 534 -8.61 3.68 -19.45
C ALA A 534 -7.70 4.90 -19.21
N TRP A 535 -7.98 6.00 -19.92
CA TRP A 535 -7.32 7.29 -19.71
C TRP A 535 -7.52 7.80 -18.28
N ARG A 536 -8.75 7.73 -17.77
CA ARG A 536 -9.08 8.16 -16.40
C ARG A 536 -8.23 7.42 -15.36
N ARG A 537 -8.04 6.11 -15.54
CA ARG A 537 -7.17 5.28 -14.68
C ARG A 537 -5.71 5.71 -14.79
N LEU A 538 -5.20 5.91 -16.01
CA LEU A 538 -3.83 6.37 -16.25
C LEU A 538 -3.58 7.74 -15.60
N ALA A 539 -4.44 8.71 -15.85
CA ALA A 539 -4.33 10.07 -15.30
C ALA A 539 -4.35 10.09 -13.76
N TYR A 540 -5.22 9.29 -13.13
CA TYR A 540 -5.21 9.12 -11.68
C TYR A 540 -3.88 8.53 -11.17
N CYS A 541 -3.41 7.44 -11.78
CA CYS A 541 -2.19 6.77 -11.32
C CYS A 541 -0.96 7.65 -11.50
N LEU A 542 -0.85 8.28 -12.67
CA LEU A 542 0.26 9.16 -13.00
C LEU A 542 0.22 10.43 -12.15
N VAL A 543 -0.80 11.27 -12.29
CA VAL A 543 -0.77 12.61 -11.70
C VAL A 543 -1.08 12.57 -10.21
N VAL A 544 -2.22 11.99 -9.82
CA VAL A 544 -2.76 12.09 -8.45
C VAL A 544 -2.06 11.14 -7.48
N ASN A 545 -1.77 9.92 -7.90
CA ASN A 545 -1.13 8.93 -7.02
C ASN A 545 0.40 9.06 -7.03
N ASN A 546 1.01 9.19 -8.21
CA ASN A 546 2.46 9.19 -8.36
C ASN A 546 3.05 10.62 -8.24
N LEU A 547 2.82 11.48 -9.24
CA LEU A 547 3.50 12.77 -9.30
C LEU A 547 3.20 13.65 -8.10
N SER A 548 1.95 13.70 -7.62
CA SER A 548 1.58 14.52 -6.47
C SER A 548 2.30 14.15 -5.18
N ASP A 549 2.56 12.87 -4.91
CA ASP A 549 3.23 12.47 -3.67
C ASP A 549 4.74 12.76 -3.73
N VAL A 550 5.38 12.58 -4.88
CA VAL A 550 6.80 12.92 -5.08
C VAL A 550 7.02 14.44 -5.08
N ALA A 551 6.17 15.20 -5.79
CA ALA A 551 6.21 16.66 -5.76
C ALA A 551 5.97 17.20 -4.35
N GLY A 552 5.04 16.59 -3.59
CA GLY A 552 4.82 16.94 -2.19
C GLY A 552 6.05 16.68 -1.33
N ALA A 553 6.75 15.55 -1.52
CA ALA A 553 7.98 15.23 -0.80
C ALA A 553 9.15 16.16 -1.13
N LEU A 554 9.24 16.64 -2.39
CA LEU A 554 10.18 17.67 -2.81
C LEU A 554 9.83 19.02 -2.19
N ALA A 555 8.58 19.48 -2.30
CA ALA A 555 8.13 20.73 -1.70
C ALA A 555 8.26 20.73 -0.17
N HIS A 556 8.15 19.57 0.48
CA HIS A 556 8.41 19.46 1.92
C HIS A 556 9.89 19.73 2.27
N ARG A 557 10.83 19.24 1.46
CA ARG A 557 12.28 19.44 1.64
C ARG A 557 12.74 20.81 1.14
N PHE A 558 12.11 21.30 0.08
CA PHE A 558 12.45 22.54 -0.62
C PHE A 558 11.18 23.40 -0.77
N PRO A 559 10.69 24.05 0.30
CA PRO A 559 9.41 24.78 0.27
C PRO A 559 9.31 25.88 -0.77
N TRP A 560 10.46 26.46 -1.15
CA TRP A 560 10.54 27.55 -2.12
C TRP A 560 10.22 27.14 -3.56
N CYS A 561 10.26 25.85 -3.91
CA CYS A 561 10.06 25.40 -5.30
C CYS A 561 8.64 24.86 -5.58
N GLY A 562 7.71 24.98 -4.64
CA GLY A 562 6.42 24.28 -4.69
C GLY A 562 5.57 24.59 -5.92
N ALA A 563 5.53 25.86 -6.37
CA ALA A 563 4.78 26.28 -7.55
C ALA A 563 5.51 25.88 -8.84
N GLU A 564 6.83 26.02 -8.84
CA GLU A 564 7.72 25.73 -9.95
C GLU A 564 7.72 24.24 -10.32
N LEU A 565 7.56 23.34 -9.35
CA LEU A 565 7.43 21.90 -9.61
C LEU A 565 6.28 21.59 -10.57
N TRP A 566 5.12 22.23 -10.41
CA TRP A 566 3.96 21.99 -11.26
C TRP A 566 4.02 22.73 -12.60
N ALA A 567 4.72 23.87 -12.66
CA ALA A 567 5.08 24.49 -13.93
C ALA A 567 5.97 23.55 -14.76
N VAL A 568 7.04 23.00 -14.18
CA VAL A 568 7.91 22.01 -14.83
C VAL A 568 7.13 20.77 -15.28
N ALA A 569 6.22 20.27 -14.44
CA ALA A 569 5.39 19.13 -14.81
C ALA A 569 4.49 19.46 -15.99
N ARG A 570 3.82 20.62 -15.98
CA ARG A 570 3.00 21.09 -17.09
C ARG A 570 3.80 21.21 -18.39
N ASP A 571 4.97 21.83 -18.34
CA ASP A 571 5.86 21.97 -19.50
C ASP A 571 6.24 20.59 -20.09
N GLU A 572 6.47 19.59 -19.24
CA GLU A 572 6.74 18.22 -19.72
C GLU A 572 5.54 17.60 -20.43
N PHE A 573 4.31 17.78 -19.92
CA PHE A 573 3.11 17.29 -20.60
C PHE A 573 2.86 18.00 -21.94
N GLU A 574 3.09 19.32 -22.00
CA GLU A 574 3.01 20.10 -23.25
C GLU A 574 4.10 19.68 -24.25
N ARG A 575 5.32 19.43 -23.77
CA ARG A 575 6.43 18.87 -24.55
C ARG A 575 6.08 17.49 -25.10
N CYS A 576 5.45 16.62 -24.30
CA CYS A 576 4.98 15.31 -24.78
C CYS A 576 3.97 15.47 -25.92
N GLY A 577 3.05 16.44 -25.83
CA GLY A 577 2.06 16.72 -26.88
C GLY A 577 2.67 17.13 -28.23
N THR A 578 3.94 17.55 -28.25
CA THR A 578 4.67 17.99 -29.46
C THR A 578 5.88 17.11 -29.79
N LEU A 579 6.09 16.02 -29.04
CA LEU A 579 7.28 15.18 -29.16
C LEU A 579 7.28 14.43 -30.51
N PRO A 580 8.31 14.62 -31.37
CA PRO A 580 8.38 13.93 -32.64
C PRO A 580 8.33 12.41 -32.46
N GLY A 581 7.38 11.77 -33.13
CA GLY A 581 7.16 10.33 -33.06
C GLY A 581 6.11 9.90 -32.03
N LEU A 582 5.77 10.69 -31.01
CA LEU A 582 4.65 10.35 -30.15
C LEU A 582 3.33 10.54 -30.92
N PRO A 583 2.43 9.54 -30.98
CA PRO A 583 1.12 9.74 -31.61
C PRO A 583 0.32 10.84 -30.91
N ALA A 584 -0.51 11.55 -31.68
CA ALA A 584 -1.36 12.60 -31.13
C ALA A 584 -2.23 12.05 -29.99
N LEU A 585 -2.21 12.74 -28.85
CA LEU A 585 -2.92 12.33 -27.64
C LEU A 585 -3.93 13.42 -27.25
N PRO A 586 -5.15 13.40 -27.82
CA PRO A 586 -6.13 14.48 -27.64
C PRO A 586 -6.54 14.67 -26.18
N GLU A 587 -6.43 13.63 -25.36
CA GLU A 587 -6.73 13.70 -23.94
C GLU A 587 -5.79 14.61 -23.13
N LEU A 588 -4.59 14.93 -23.64
CA LEU A 588 -3.65 15.84 -22.97
C LEU A 588 -4.21 17.26 -22.84
N GLY A 589 -4.83 17.79 -23.89
CA GLY A 589 -5.43 19.12 -23.84
C GLY A 589 -6.52 19.20 -22.76
N ALA A 590 -7.38 18.19 -22.69
CA ALA A 590 -8.41 18.08 -21.65
C ALA A 590 -7.81 17.91 -20.25
N LEU A 591 -6.74 17.12 -20.10
CA LEU A 591 -6.02 16.98 -18.84
C LEU A 591 -5.45 18.31 -18.35
N LEU A 592 -4.82 19.08 -19.24
CA LEU A 592 -4.18 20.36 -18.90
C LEU A 592 -5.17 21.50 -18.67
N ALA A 593 -6.41 21.38 -19.16
CA ALA A 593 -7.46 22.37 -19.00
C ALA A 593 -8.44 22.05 -17.85
N SER A 594 -8.58 20.76 -17.47
CA SER A 594 -9.55 20.36 -16.45
C SER A 594 -9.19 20.94 -15.08
N PRO A 595 -10.13 21.56 -14.35
CA PRO A 595 -9.85 22.08 -13.00
C PRO A 595 -9.66 20.98 -11.96
N THR A 596 -10.14 19.76 -12.26
CA THR A 596 -10.10 18.64 -11.32
C THR A 596 -9.70 17.33 -11.98
N LEU A 597 -9.18 16.41 -11.17
CA LEU A 597 -8.87 15.03 -11.53
C LEU A 597 -9.65 14.08 -10.61
N PRO A 598 -9.91 12.83 -11.05
CA PRO A 598 -10.53 11.84 -10.19
C PRO A 598 -9.54 11.38 -9.12
N GLY A 599 -9.83 11.61 -7.85
CA GLY A 599 -9.09 11.06 -6.71
C GLY A 599 -9.86 9.91 -6.05
N LYS A 600 -9.23 8.74 -5.88
CA LYS A 600 -9.84 7.62 -5.14
C LYS A 600 -10.23 8.07 -3.72
N ALA A 601 -11.46 7.76 -3.34
CA ALA A 601 -12.06 8.00 -2.03
C ALA A 601 -12.04 6.70 -1.23
N ASN A 602 -10.89 6.36 -0.67
CA ASN A 602 -10.67 5.06 -0.03
C ASN A 602 -11.39 4.96 1.31
N LEU A 603 -11.54 6.05 2.08
CA LEU A 603 -12.32 6.02 3.31
C LEU A 603 -13.79 5.73 3.01
N LEU A 604 -14.39 6.45 2.06
CA LEU A 604 -15.77 6.25 1.62
C LEU A 604 -15.97 4.84 1.04
N SER A 605 -15.07 4.42 0.13
CA SER A 605 -15.16 3.09 -0.52
C SER A 605 -15.13 1.97 0.50
N ARG A 606 -14.21 2.03 1.48
CA ARG A 606 -14.15 1.06 2.58
C ARG A 606 -15.37 1.16 3.50
N TRP A 607 -15.87 2.37 3.76
CA TRP A 607 -17.01 2.58 4.64
C TRP A 607 -18.28 1.92 4.11
N ILE A 608 -18.54 2.04 2.80
CA ILE A 608 -19.73 1.47 2.16
C ILE A 608 -19.53 0.03 1.66
N GLY A 609 -18.34 -0.55 1.84
CA GLY A 609 -18.03 -1.89 1.33
C GLY A 609 -18.02 -1.97 -0.19
N ALA A 610 -17.58 -0.92 -0.88
CA ALA A 610 -17.44 -0.92 -2.33
C ALA A 610 -16.46 -2.02 -2.78
N ASP A 611 -16.72 -2.61 -3.94
CA ASP A 611 -15.81 -3.53 -4.60
C ASP A 611 -14.48 -2.79 -4.88
N GLY A 612 -13.35 -3.40 -4.55
CA GLY A 612 -12.03 -2.80 -4.79
C GLY A 612 -11.72 -2.59 -6.27
N THR A 613 -12.44 -3.29 -7.16
CA THR A 613 -12.36 -3.10 -8.62
C THR A 613 -13.18 -1.90 -9.12
N ASP A 614 -14.15 -1.40 -8.33
CA ASP A 614 -14.96 -0.22 -8.63
C ASP A 614 -14.99 0.76 -7.44
N PRO A 615 -13.84 1.37 -7.09
CA PRO A 615 -13.77 2.31 -5.97
C PRO A 615 -14.51 3.61 -6.32
N ARG A 616 -14.99 4.30 -5.29
CA ARG A 616 -15.53 5.65 -5.45
C ARG A 616 -14.42 6.65 -5.71
N TYR A 617 -14.71 7.62 -6.57
CA TYR A 617 -13.83 8.74 -6.89
C TYR A 617 -14.51 10.05 -6.52
N LEU A 618 -13.71 11.02 -6.08
CA LEU A 618 -14.11 12.40 -5.85
C LEU A 618 -13.22 13.33 -6.69
N PRO A 619 -13.74 14.47 -7.15
CA PRO A 619 -12.91 15.47 -7.81
C PRO A 619 -11.86 16.00 -6.82
N VAL A 620 -10.59 15.97 -7.22
CA VAL A 620 -9.48 16.63 -6.51
C VAL A 620 -8.91 17.74 -7.40
N PRO A 621 -8.39 18.85 -6.84
CA PRO A 621 -7.78 19.90 -7.64
C PRO A 621 -6.72 19.35 -8.59
N ASN A 622 -6.75 19.77 -9.85
CA ASN A 622 -5.75 19.40 -10.83
C ASN A 622 -4.54 20.34 -10.73
N PRO A 623 -3.38 19.87 -10.27
CA PRO A 623 -2.23 20.74 -10.12
C PRO A 623 -1.55 21.11 -11.45
N LEU A 624 -1.92 20.45 -12.56
CA LEU A 624 -1.44 20.80 -13.91
C LEU A 624 -2.26 21.92 -14.56
N ALA A 625 -3.46 22.21 -14.05
CA ALA A 625 -4.31 23.25 -14.58
C ALA A 625 -3.65 24.63 -14.38
N PRO A 626 -3.84 25.60 -15.29
CA PRO A 626 -3.35 26.95 -15.09
C PRO A 626 -3.94 27.47 -13.78
N HIS A 627 -3.09 27.86 -12.83
CA HIS A 627 -3.57 28.56 -11.66
C HIS A 627 -4.21 29.87 -12.14
N SER A 628 -5.54 30.00 -12.04
CA SER A 628 -6.13 31.33 -12.00
C SER A 628 -5.48 32.02 -10.80
N VAL A 629 -4.73 33.08 -11.06
CA VAL A 629 -4.23 33.97 -10.02
C VAL A 629 -5.45 34.59 -9.34
N THR A 630 -6.04 33.91 -8.35
CA THR A 630 -6.84 34.58 -7.33
C THR A 630 -5.83 35.27 -6.43
N ALA A 631 -5.78 36.59 -6.56
CA ALA A 631 -4.89 37.50 -5.85
C ALA A 631 -4.80 37.21 -4.33
N PRO A 632 -3.68 37.53 -3.68
CA PRO A 632 -3.57 37.47 -2.22
C PRO A 632 -4.49 38.50 -1.55
N GLY A 633 -4.82 38.24 -0.28
CA GLY A 633 -5.77 38.96 0.57
C GLY A 633 -5.54 40.47 0.81
N PRO A 634 -6.25 41.05 1.79
CA PRO A 634 -6.82 42.39 1.71
C PRO A 634 -5.76 43.49 1.62
N ALA A 635 -6.09 44.50 0.82
CA ALA A 635 -5.32 45.72 0.62
C ALA A 635 -4.84 46.31 1.95
N ARG A 636 -3.51 46.46 2.08
CA ARG A 636 -2.94 47.46 2.99
C ARG A 636 -3.30 48.83 2.45
N ALA A 637 -4.32 49.45 3.02
CA ALA A 637 -4.55 50.88 2.88
C ALA A 637 -3.35 51.62 3.49
N ALA A 638 -2.42 52.06 2.66
CA ALA A 638 -1.41 53.03 3.06
C ALA A 638 -2.08 54.41 3.07
N SER A 639 -2.34 54.93 4.26
CA SER A 639 -2.67 56.33 4.49
C SER A 639 -1.50 57.20 4.02
N ARG A 640 -1.68 57.92 2.91
CA ARG A 640 -0.89 59.13 2.62
C ARG A 640 -1.84 60.32 2.64
N SER A 641 -1.78 61.06 3.75
CA SER A 641 -2.23 62.42 3.87
C SER A 641 -1.37 63.35 2.99
N GLY A 642 -1.97 64.35 2.35
CA GLY A 642 -1.26 65.57 1.94
C GLY A 642 -1.52 66.10 0.51
N LEU A 643 -2.60 66.91 0.40
CA LEU A 643 -2.80 68.13 -0.41
C LEU A 643 -2.74 68.12 -1.97
N PRO A 644 -3.75 68.73 -2.66
CA PRO A 644 -3.73 69.11 -4.08
C PRO A 644 -3.46 70.63 -4.27
N PRO A 645 -3.58 71.21 -5.48
CA PRO A 645 -2.96 70.89 -6.78
C PRO A 645 -2.26 72.12 -7.42
N SER A 646 -1.54 71.94 -8.53
CA SER A 646 -1.37 73.01 -9.53
C SER A 646 -1.09 72.42 -10.92
N ALA A 647 -2.00 72.68 -11.86
CA ALA A 647 -1.72 72.72 -13.29
C ALA A 647 -1.44 74.21 -13.66
N PRO A 648 -0.84 74.51 -14.84
CA PRO A 648 -1.47 74.25 -16.14
C PRO A 648 -0.79 73.15 -16.97
#